data_AF-U3JP17-F1
#
_entry.id   AF-U3JP17-F1
#
_cell.length_a   1.000
_cell.length_b   1.000
_cell.length_c   1.000
_cell.angle_alpha   90.00
_cell.angle_beta   90.00
_cell.angle_gamma   90.00
#
_symmetry.space_group_name_H-M   'P 1'
#
loop_
_entity.id
_entity.type
_entity.pdbx_description
1 polymer ?
#
loop_
_entity_poly.entity_id
_entity_poly.type
_entity_poly.pdbx_seq_one_letter_code
_entity_poly.pdbx_strand_id
1 'polypeptide(L)'
;MVYCNRFNFLFLLQWETLCSRWCLITSHKLYSSVYDPNEKTFEKLLIANRGEIACRVIKTCKKMGIKTVAIHSDVDANAVHVKMADEAVCVGPAPTSKSYLNMDAIMEVIRKTRAQAVHPGYGFLSENKEFARRLASEGVTFIGPDTHAIQAMGDKIESKLLAKNAKVNTIPGFDGVVKDADEAVRIAREIGYPVMIKASAGGGGKGMRIAWDDEETREGFRFSSQEAASSFGDDRLLIEKFIDNPRHIEIQVLADKHGNALWLNERECSIQRRNQKVVEEAPSTFLDPETRRAMGEQAVALARAVKYSSAGTVEFLVDSSKNFYFLEMNTRLQVEHPVTECITGLDLVQEMIRVAKGYPLRHKQADIPINGWAVECRVYAEDPYKSFGLPSIGKLSQYQEPLHVPSVRVDSGIQQGSDISIYYDPMISKLITYGSNRAEALKRMEEALDNYVIRGVAHNISLLREVIIHPRFVRGDISTKFLPEVYPDGFKGHKLTDLERRQLLATAASLYVAEQLRSQRFLGTPRIPIAVSKRRSWDLSVHLGDGIYPVAVSKDGSSFSVEVDGMKLNVTSEWNLASPLLSVTIDGTQRTIQRISRNASGETSIQFLGTVYKLQILTKVAAELSKYMPEKAAEDTSSILRSPMPGTVVAVSVKPGDMVSEGQEICVIEAMKMQNSMIAAKTGKVKAVHCKAGDTVGEEDLLVELE
;
A
#
# COMPACT_ATOMS: atom_id res chain seq x y z
N MET A 1 60.65 -42.44 21.09
CA MET A 1 59.90 -42.41 19.82
C MET A 1 58.45 -42.80 20.10
N VAL A 2 57.59 -41.78 20.02
CA VAL A 2 56.19 -41.76 19.57
C VAL A 2 55.17 -42.68 20.29
N TYR A 3 54.39 -42.07 21.19
CA TYR A 3 53.03 -42.46 21.56
C TYR A 3 52.14 -41.20 21.65
N CYS A 4 50.89 -41.33 21.20
CA CYS A 4 49.69 -40.52 21.49
C CYS A 4 49.78 -38.98 21.54
N ASN A 5 49.21 -38.31 20.53
CA ASN A 5 48.22 -37.23 20.72
C ASN A 5 47.59 -36.84 19.37
N ARG A 6 46.33 -37.23 19.15
CA ARG A 6 45.43 -36.66 18.13
C ARG A 6 44.16 -36.20 18.83
N PHE A 7 44.21 -35.00 19.39
CA PHE A 7 43.06 -34.17 19.73
C PHE A 7 43.51 -32.71 19.65
N ASN A 8 42.64 -31.85 19.12
CA ASN A 8 42.76 -30.40 18.94
C ASN A 8 43.66 -29.88 17.81
N PHE A 9 43.03 -29.45 16.71
CA PHE A 9 43.02 -28.03 16.32
C PHE A 9 41.78 -27.76 15.45
N LEU A 10 40.63 -27.83 16.11
CA LEU A 10 39.32 -27.35 15.66
C LEU A 10 39.13 -25.99 16.34
N PHE A 11 39.74 -24.94 15.81
CA PHE A 11 39.55 -23.55 16.27
C PHE A 11 39.91 -22.60 15.13
N LEU A 12 38.93 -22.32 14.27
CA LEU A 12 38.84 -21.11 13.41
C LEU A 12 37.54 -21.09 12.58
N LEU A 13 36.44 -21.59 13.16
CA LEU A 13 35.09 -21.56 12.57
C LEU A 13 34.11 -21.17 13.67
N GLN A 14 34.00 -19.87 13.95
CA GLN A 14 32.87 -19.27 14.67
C GLN A 14 32.95 -17.73 14.56
N TRP A 15 32.65 -17.20 13.37
CA TRP A 15 32.31 -15.78 13.23
C TRP A 15 31.17 -15.55 12.24
N GLU A 16 30.17 -16.44 12.22
CA GLU A 16 28.91 -16.26 11.49
C GLU A 16 27.70 -16.64 12.35
N THR A 17 27.64 -16.20 13.61
CA THR A 17 26.42 -16.30 14.44
C THR A 17 26.28 -15.12 15.41
N LEU A 18 26.58 -13.90 14.95
CA LEU A 18 26.35 -12.67 15.72
C LEU A 18 25.55 -11.59 14.98
N CYS A 19 25.14 -11.82 13.71
CA CYS A 19 24.41 -10.82 12.93
C CYS A 19 22.89 -10.79 13.21
N SER A 20 22.33 -11.80 13.90
CA SER A 20 20.89 -11.85 14.25
C SER A 20 20.54 -11.15 15.58
N ARG A 21 21.54 -10.76 16.39
CA ARG A 21 21.31 -10.08 17.69
C ARG A 21 21.75 -8.63 17.72
N TRP A 22 22.22 -8.09 16.60
CA TRP A 22 22.67 -6.70 16.44
C TRP A 22 21.89 -5.91 15.39
N CYS A 23 20.74 -6.42 14.93
CA CYS A 23 19.80 -5.69 14.07
C CYS A 23 18.89 -4.70 14.84
N LEU A 24 19.28 -4.32 16.06
CA LEU A 24 18.55 -3.39 16.93
C LEU A 24 19.25 -2.04 17.14
N ILE A 25 20.40 -1.80 16.51
CA ILE A 25 21.19 -0.56 16.75
C ILE A 25 21.83 -0.06 15.45
N THR A 26 21.01 0.28 14.45
CA THR A 26 21.35 1.30 13.45
C THR A 26 20.10 2.10 13.05
N SER A 27 19.20 2.38 13.99
CA SER A 27 18.34 3.56 13.83
C SER A 27 19.18 4.78 14.20
N HIS A 28 19.78 5.47 13.22
CA HIS A 28 20.02 6.89 13.42
C HIS A 28 18.69 7.49 13.91
N LYS A 29 18.71 8.14 15.09
CA LYS A 29 17.51 8.61 15.80
C LYS A 29 16.57 9.35 14.84
N LEU A 30 15.59 8.64 14.30
CA LEU A 30 14.54 9.22 13.44
C LEU A 30 13.69 10.21 14.24
N TYR A 31 13.66 10.02 15.57
CA TYR A 31 12.86 10.81 16.48
C TYR A 31 13.74 11.76 17.30
N SER A 32 13.42 13.06 17.24
CA SER A 32 13.90 14.11 18.14
C SER A 32 13.17 14.06 19.49
N SER A 33 11.97 13.47 19.55
CA SER A 33 11.22 13.27 20.78
C SER A 33 11.88 12.20 21.67
N VAL A 34 12.57 12.65 22.72
CA VAL A 34 13.13 11.75 23.74
C VAL A 34 12.05 11.42 24.77
N TYR A 35 11.83 10.12 25.00
CA TYR A 35 11.02 9.63 26.11
C TYR A 35 11.65 10.07 27.43
N ASP A 36 10.85 10.69 28.30
CA ASP A 36 11.26 11.02 29.67
C ASP A 36 10.80 9.90 30.61
N PRO A 37 11.73 9.10 31.18
CA PRO A 37 11.38 8.00 32.07
C PRO A 37 10.71 8.44 33.37
N ASN A 38 10.76 9.73 33.72
CA ASN A 38 10.12 10.26 34.91
C ASN A 38 8.66 10.69 34.66
N GLU A 39 8.23 10.81 33.40
CA GLU A 39 6.85 11.15 33.05
C GLU A 39 5.95 9.92 33.30
N LYS A 40 4.91 10.07 34.15
CA LYS A 40 4.01 8.96 34.48
C LYS A 40 3.20 8.56 33.25
N THR A 41 3.35 7.33 32.80
CA THR A 41 2.60 6.77 31.66
C THR A 41 1.37 5.98 32.11
N PHE A 42 0.64 5.38 31.16
CA PHE A 42 -0.31 4.30 31.47
C PHE A 42 0.48 3.02 31.76
N GLU A 43 -0.01 2.20 32.68
CA GLU A 43 0.62 0.90 32.97
C GLU A 43 0.31 -0.13 31.87
N LYS A 44 -0.91 -0.07 31.32
CA LYS A 44 -1.41 -1.02 30.33
C LYS A 44 -2.35 -0.35 29.33
N LEU A 45 -2.08 -0.58 28.05
CA LEU A 45 -2.86 -0.11 26.90
C LEU A 45 -3.42 -1.28 26.09
N LEU A 46 -4.68 -1.18 25.69
CA LEU A 46 -5.27 -2.07 24.69
C LEU A 46 -5.22 -1.40 23.31
N ILE A 47 -4.82 -2.16 22.30
CA ILE A 47 -4.80 -1.70 20.92
C ILE A 47 -6.02 -2.30 20.22
N ALA A 48 -7.02 -1.47 19.92
CA ALA A 48 -8.28 -1.90 19.29
C ALA A 48 -8.16 -1.91 17.77
N ASN A 49 -7.12 -2.57 17.25
CA ASN A 49 -6.82 -2.66 15.82
C ASN A 49 -5.95 -3.91 15.52
N ARG A 50 -5.58 -4.09 14.25
CA ARG A 50 -4.76 -5.19 13.74
C ARG A 50 -3.66 -4.69 12.79
N GLY A 51 -2.89 -5.63 12.24
CA GLY A 51 -1.98 -5.35 11.14
C GLY A 51 -0.87 -4.37 11.51
N GLU A 52 -0.40 -3.59 10.52
CA GLU A 52 0.77 -2.73 10.69
C GLU A 52 0.58 -1.68 11.78
N ILE A 53 -0.62 -1.07 11.86
CA ILE A 53 -0.89 -0.02 12.83
C ILE A 53 -0.86 -0.54 14.27
N ALA A 54 -1.32 -1.77 14.51
CA ALA A 54 -1.19 -2.36 15.82
C ALA A 54 0.28 -2.57 16.19
N CYS A 55 1.10 -3.07 15.27
CA CYS A 55 2.54 -3.17 15.44
C CYS A 55 3.20 -1.81 15.69
N ARG A 56 2.82 -0.77 14.93
CA ARG A 56 3.30 0.62 15.05
C ARG A 56 3.02 1.19 16.45
N VAL A 57 1.83 0.98 16.99
CA VAL A 57 1.45 1.44 18.33
C VAL A 57 2.18 0.64 19.41
N ILE A 58 2.25 -0.69 19.29
CA ILE A 58 2.97 -1.55 20.23
C ILE A 58 4.46 -1.18 20.30
N LYS A 59 5.11 -0.89 19.16
CA LYS A 59 6.51 -0.42 19.12
C LYS A 59 6.72 0.83 19.99
N THR A 60 5.82 1.81 19.92
CA THR A 60 5.92 3.03 20.77
C THR A 60 5.60 2.74 22.23
N CYS A 61 4.58 1.93 22.52
CA CYS A 61 4.26 1.54 23.90
C CYS A 61 5.45 0.85 24.58
N LYS A 62 6.13 -0.07 23.88
CA LYS A 62 7.33 -0.74 24.39
C LYS A 62 8.48 0.22 24.67
N LYS A 63 8.72 1.21 23.79
CA LYS A 63 9.73 2.26 24.03
C LYS A 63 9.40 3.09 25.28
N MET A 64 8.13 3.29 25.58
CA MET A 64 7.63 4.04 26.74
C MET A 64 7.44 3.17 28.00
N GLY A 65 7.78 1.88 27.96
CA GLY A 65 7.61 0.95 29.08
C GLY A 65 6.15 0.59 29.42
N ILE A 66 5.22 0.77 28.48
CA ILE A 66 3.78 0.51 28.68
C ILE A 66 3.45 -0.92 28.25
N LYS A 67 2.76 -1.68 29.11
CA LYS A 67 2.28 -3.03 28.75
C LYS A 67 1.18 -2.95 27.70
N THR A 68 1.15 -3.92 26.81
CA THR A 68 0.28 -3.92 25.63
C THR A 68 -0.65 -5.12 25.59
N VAL A 69 -1.91 -4.87 25.25
CA VAL A 69 -2.93 -5.88 24.99
C VAL A 69 -3.36 -5.78 23.53
N ALA A 70 -3.15 -6.82 22.74
CA ALA A 70 -3.70 -6.92 21.40
C ALA A 70 -5.06 -7.63 21.41
N ILE A 71 -5.97 -7.21 20.53
CA ILE A 71 -7.15 -8.00 20.19
C ILE A 71 -6.94 -8.68 18.84
N HIS A 72 -7.58 -9.84 18.65
CA HIS A 72 -7.52 -10.54 17.39
C HIS A 72 -8.81 -11.29 17.04
N SER A 73 -9.02 -11.51 15.75
CA SER A 73 -9.97 -12.52 15.26
C SER A 73 -9.37 -13.93 15.36
N ASP A 74 -10.18 -14.96 15.16
CA ASP A 74 -9.70 -16.35 15.04
C ASP A 74 -8.60 -16.53 13.96
N VAL A 75 -8.78 -15.94 12.79
CA VAL A 75 -7.81 -16.01 11.68
C VAL A 75 -6.54 -15.19 11.92
N ASP A 76 -6.59 -14.19 12.81
CA ASP A 76 -5.42 -13.37 13.18
C ASP A 76 -4.65 -13.91 14.39
N ALA A 77 -4.99 -15.09 14.92
CA ALA A 77 -4.33 -15.66 16.10
C ALA A 77 -2.80 -15.79 15.98
N ASN A 78 -2.29 -15.91 14.74
CA ASN A 78 -0.86 -15.99 14.45
C ASN A 78 -0.24 -14.70 13.87
N ALA A 79 -1.00 -13.60 13.86
CA ALA A 79 -0.56 -12.32 13.31
C ALA A 79 0.62 -11.72 14.10
N VAL A 80 1.37 -10.82 13.46
CA VAL A 80 2.58 -10.24 14.05
C VAL A 80 2.25 -9.41 15.28
N HIS A 81 1.18 -8.61 15.25
CA HIS A 81 0.78 -7.76 16.38
C HIS A 81 0.39 -8.57 17.63
N VAL A 82 -0.21 -9.76 17.43
CA VAL A 82 -0.55 -10.70 18.52
C VAL A 82 0.71 -11.19 19.21
N LYS A 83 1.71 -11.61 18.44
CA LYS A 83 3.01 -12.07 18.95
C LYS A 83 3.83 -10.95 19.58
N MET A 84 3.60 -9.70 19.16
CA MET A 84 4.30 -8.53 19.68
C MET A 84 3.74 -8.05 21.01
N ALA A 85 2.44 -8.21 21.28
CA ALA A 85 1.83 -7.72 22.52
C ALA A 85 2.21 -8.57 23.75
N ASP A 86 2.08 -7.99 24.94
CA ASP A 86 2.34 -8.70 26.20
C ASP A 86 1.17 -9.65 26.56
N GLU A 87 -0.05 -9.26 26.19
CA GLU A 87 -1.27 -10.06 26.29
C GLU A 87 -2.03 -10.00 24.96
N ALA A 88 -2.75 -11.06 24.61
CA ALA A 88 -3.61 -11.07 23.44
C ALA A 88 -4.91 -11.82 23.73
N VAL A 89 -6.03 -11.30 23.20
CA VAL A 89 -7.35 -11.89 23.43
C VAL A 89 -8.15 -11.96 22.13
N CYS A 90 -8.77 -13.12 21.87
CA CYS A 90 -9.67 -13.31 20.74
C CYS A 90 -11.00 -12.58 21.01
N VAL A 91 -11.46 -11.77 20.06
CA VAL A 91 -12.71 -10.98 20.15
C VAL A 91 -13.81 -11.48 19.20
N GLY A 92 -13.56 -12.53 18.42
CA GLY A 92 -14.57 -13.14 17.56
C GLY A 92 -14.01 -13.77 16.28
N PRO A 93 -14.90 -14.16 15.34
CA PRO A 93 -14.51 -14.77 14.08
C PRO A 93 -13.98 -13.73 13.06
N ALA A 94 -13.50 -14.22 11.92
CA ALA A 94 -12.84 -13.43 10.87
C ALA A 94 -13.58 -12.17 10.39
N PRO A 95 -14.91 -12.15 10.17
CA PRO A 95 -15.59 -10.94 9.70
C PRO A 95 -15.46 -9.78 10.70
N THR A 96 -15.00 -8.62 10.22
CA THR A 96 -14.73 -7.45 11.07
C THR A 96 -15.93 -7.00 11.90
N SER A 97 -17.15 -7.12 11.36
CA SER A 97 -18.42 -6.83 12.06
C SER A 97 -18.65 -7.69 13.30
N LYS A 98 -18.07 -8.89 13.35
CA LYS A 98 -18.19 -9.85 14.46
C LYS A 98 -16.95 -9.87 15.38
N SER A 99 -15.88 -9.15 15.03
CA SER A 99 -14.62 -9.10 15.79
C SER A 99 -14.17 -7.66 16.08
N TYR A 100 -13.41 -7.03 15.18
CA TYR A 100 -12.79 -5.71 15.40
C TYR A 100 -13.80 -4.55 15.52
N LEU A 101 -15.04 -4.74 15.09
CA LEU A 101 -16.15 -3.80 15.28
C LEU A 101 -17.11 -4.22 16.41
N ASN A 102 -16.87 -5.38 17.04
CA ASN A 102 -17.69 -5.88 18.13
C ASN A 102 -17.34 -5.18 19.45
N MET A 103 -18.01 -4.06 19.71
CA MET A 103 -17.75 -3.24 20.89
C MET A 103 -17.97 -4.03 22.19
N ASP A 104 -19.00 -4.89 22.27
CA ASP A 104 -19.30 -5.63 23.50
C ASP A 104 -18.16 -6.59 23.87
N ALA A 105 -17.64 -7.33 22.89
CA ALA A 105 -16.49 -8.19 23.09
C ALA A 105 -15.24 -7.40 23.50
N ILE A 106 -14.99 -6.26 22.85
CA ILE A 106 -13.83 -5.41 23.17
C ILE A 106 -13.94 -4.83 24.60
N MET A 107 -15.12 -4.35 25.00
CA MET A 107 -15.35 -3.86 26.37
C MET A 107 -15.14 -4.97 27.41
N GLU A 108 -15.55 -6.20 27.13
CA GLU A 108 -15.28 -7.34 28.01
C GLU A 108 -13.77 -7.61 28.17
N VAL A 109 -13.01 -7.55 27.07
CA VAL A 109 -11.55 -7.71 27.10
C VAL A 109 -10.89 -6.60 27.92
N ILE A 110 -11.34 -5.36 27.78
CA ILE A 110 -10.83 -4.21 28.55
C ILE A 110 -10.99 -4.46 30.05
N ARG A 111 -12.18 -4.91 30.49
CA ARG A 111 -12.44 -5.24 31.91
C ARG A 111 -11.56 -6.39 32.41
N LYS A 112 -11.41 -7.46 31.62
CA LYS A 112 -10.60 -8.63 31.99
C LYS A 112 -9.12 -8.29 32.13
N THR A 113 -8.59 -7.53 31.18
CA THR A 113 -7.16 -7.19 31.10
C THR A 113 -6.79 -5.98 31.96
N ARG A 114 -7.79 -5.20 32.41
CA ARG A 114 -7.64 -3.96 33.17
C ARG A 114 -6.81 -2.91 32.41
N ALA A 115 -7.00 -2.84 31.09
CA ALA A 115 -6.39 -1.79 30.28
C ALA A 115 -6.91 -0.42 30.72
N GLN A 116 -6.00 0.52 30.96
CA GLN A 116 -6.32 1.87 31.45
C GLN A 116 -6.69 2.82 30.32
N ALA A 117 -6.28 2.49 29.11
CA ALA A 117 -6.52 3.28 27.93
C ALA A 117 -6.56 2.40 26.67
N VAL A 118 -7.21 2.89 25.63
CA VAL A 118 -7.37 2.21 24.34
C VAL A 118 -6.83 3.09 23.23
N HIS A 119 -5.92 2.55 22.43
CA HIS A 119 -5.51 3.16 21.17
C HIS A 119 -6.29 2.51 20.01
N PRO A 120 -7.13 3.25 19.29
CA PRO A 120 -7.93 2.67 18.21
C PRO A 120 -7.15 2.51 16.90
N GLY A 121 -6.01 3.18 16.75
CA GLY A 121 -5.29 3.23 15.47
C GLY A 121 -6.07 4.08 14.47
N TYR A 122 -6.34 3.53 13.30
CA TYR A 122 -7.16 4.13 12.26
C TYR A 122 -8.16 3.12 11.69
N GLY A 123 -9.25 3.60 11.10
CA GLY A 123 -10.37 2.74 10.70
C GLY A 123 -11.01 2.04 11.91
N PHE A 124 -11.84 1.04 11.64
CA PHE A 124 -12.62 0.33 12.67
C PHE A 124 -13.41 1.29 13.58
N LEU A 125 -13.04 1.36 14.87
CA LEU A 125 -13.71 2.14 15.89
C LEU A 125 -13.02 3.49 16.18
N SER A 126 -12.00 3.89 15.40
CA SER A 126 -11.24 5.13 15.64
C SER A 126 -12.06 6.41 15.54
N GLU A 127 -13.15 6.38 14.79
CA GLU A 127 -14.03 7.53 14.56
C GLU A 127 -15.46 7.21 15.05
N ASN A 128 -15.59 6.21 15.95
CA ASN A 128 -16.88 5.79 16.48
C ASN A 128 -17.16 6.46 17.83
N LYS A 129 -18.08 7.43 17.83
CA LYS A 129 -18.46 8.19 19.04
C LYS A 129 -19.01 7.32 20.17
N GLU A 130 -19.75 6.27 19.84
CA GLU A 130 -20.37 5.38 20.82
C GLU A 130 -19.30 4.55 21.55
N PHE A 131 -18.27 4.10 20.83
CA PHE A 131 -17.13 3.41 21.43
C PHE A 131 -16.37 4.32 22.41
N ALA A 132 -16.02 5.54 21.99
CA ALA A 132 -15.34 6.50 22.86
C ALA A 132 -16.18 6.84 24.12
N ARG A 133 -17.51 6.96 23.97
CA ARG A 133 -18.45 7.17 25.10
C ARG A 133 -18.47 5.99 26.07
N ARG A 134 -18.52 4.75 25.57
CA ARG A 134 -18.51 3.53 26.41
C ARG A 134 -17.21 3.40 27.19
N LEU A 135 -16.06 3.68 26.57
CA LEU A 135 -14.76 3.69 27.26
C LEU A 135 -14.74 4.69 28.42
N ALA A 136 -15.21 5.92 28.17
CA ALA A 136 -15.28 6.96 29.19
C ALA A 136 -16.18 6.55 30.38
N SER A 137 -17.28 5.84 30.11
CA SER A 137 -18.18 5.34 31.18
C SER A 137 -17.56 4.29 32.09
N GLU A 138 -16.47 3.65 31.65
CA GLU A 138 -15.70 2.68 32.44
C GLU A 138 -14.38 3.25 32.98
N GLY A 139 -14.17 4.56 32.84
CA GLY A 139 -12.93 5.21 33.25
C GLY A 139 -11.71 4.83 32.40
N VAL A 140 -11.92 4.28 31.21
CA VAL A 140 -10.86 3.92 30.27
C VAL A 140 -10.63 5.06 29.30
N THR A 141 -9.38 5.53 29.19
CA THR A 141 -9.06 6.68 28.34
C THR A 141 -9.00 6.28 26.87
N PHE A 142 -9.81 6.91 26.03
CA PHE A 142 -9.67 6.83 24.58
C PHE A 142 -8.49 7.69 24.11
N ILE A 143 -7.51 7.08 23.43
CA ILE A 143 -6.38 7.80 22.84
C ILE A 143 -6.78 8.29 21.46
N GLY A 144 -7.40 9.46 21.43
CA GLY A 144 -7.96 10.10 20.26
C GLY A 144 -8.67 11.38 20.66
N PRO A 145 -9.39 12.02 19.73
CA PRO A 145 -10.23 13.16 20.03
C PRO A 145 -11.40 12.77 20.92
N ASP A 146 -12.05 13.78 21.50
CA ASP A 146 -13.23 13.61 22.32
C ASP A 146 -14.48 13.29 21.48
N THR A 147 -15.53 12.80 22.13
CA THR A 147 -16.78 12.39 21.46
C THR A 147 -17.45 13.53 20.72
N HIS A 148 -17.31 14.77 21.21
CA HIS A 148 -17.84 15.95 20.54
C HIS A 148 -17.14 16.21 19.22
N ALA A 149 -15.80 16.24 19.17
CA ALA A 149 -15.07 16.46 17.93
C ALA A 149 -15.29 15.35 16.90
N ILE A 150 -15.36 14.08 17.34
CA ILE A 150 -15.66 12.94 16.44
C ILE A 150 -17.04 13.12 15.80
N GLN A 151 -18.05 13.52 16.57
CA GLN A 151 -19.39 13.75 16.04
C GLN A 151 -19.44 14.96 15.10
N ALA A 152 -18.88 16.08 15.55
CA ALA A 152 -18.91 17.36 14.84
C ALA A 152 -18.25 17.27 13.45
N MET A 153 -17.23 16.43 13.30
CA MET A 153 -16.53 16.23 12.03
C MET A 153 -17.03 15.03 11.20
N GLY A 154 -17.85 14.16 11.79
CA GLY A 154 -18.39 12.98 11.09
C GLY A 154 -19.56 13.27 10.15
N ASP A 155 -20.29 14.38 10.36
CA ASP A 155 -21.33 14.88 9.44
C ASP A 155 -20.73 15.98 8.55
N LYS A 156 -20.80 15.81 7.22
CA LYS A 156 -20.20 16.75 6.26
C LYS A 156 -20.84 18.14 6.29
N ILE A 157 -22.13 18.22 6.62
CA ILE A 157 -22.85 19.49 6.69
C ILE A 157 -22.44 20.22 7.96
N GLU A 158 -22.43 19.52 9.09
CA GLU A 158 -21.99 20.09 10.39
C GLU A 158 -20.53 20.54 10.31
N SER A 159 -19.64 19.70 9.77
CA SER A 159 -18.21 20.01 9.64
C SER A 159 -17.96 21.20 8.73
N LYS A 160 -18.70 21.34 7.62
CA LYS A 160 -18.60 22.50 6.72
C LYS A 160 -19.07 23.79 7.37
N LEU A 161 -20.18 23.75 8.13
CA LEU A 161 -20.66 24.92 8.88
C LEU A 161 -19.65 25.35 9.95
N LEU A 162 -19.04 24.39 10.66
CA LEU A 162 -17.98 24.66 11.64
C LEU A 162 -16.74 25.23 10.98
N ALA A 163 -16.31 24.69 9.84
CA ALA A 163 -15.20 25.21 9.05
C ALA A 163 -15.46 26.66 8.61
N LYS A 164 -16.65 26.96 8.08
CA LYS A 164 -17.04 28.32 7.69
C LYS A 164 -17.04 29.28 8.87
N ASN A 165 -17.60 28.88 10.01
CA ASN A 165 -17.60 29.67 11.25
C ASN A 165 -16.19 29.88 11.81
N ALA A 166 -15.30 28.92 11.63
CA ALA A 166 -13.88 29.01 11.96
C ALA A 166 -13.05 29.80 10.92
N LYS A 167 -13.70 30.38 9.90
CA LYS A 167 -13.08 31.13 8.79
C LYS A 167 -12.09 30.29 7.98
N VAL A 168 -12.36 28.99 7.86
CA VAL A 168 -11.64 28.10 6.96
C VAL A 168 -12.24 28.23 5.56
N ASN A 169 -11.38 28.26 4.56
CA ASN A 169 -11.79 28.27 3.16
C ASN A 169 -12.56 26.98 2.84
N THR A 170 -13.80 27.10 2.36
CA THR A 170 -14.66 25.96 2.02
C THR A 170 -14.94 25.95 0.52
N ILE A 171 -15.19 24.76 -0.04
CA ILE A 171 -15.55 24.63 -1.45
C ILE A 171 -16.88 25.37 -1.68
N PRO A 172 -16.96 26.26 -2.69
CA PRO A 172 -18.21 26.90 -3.08
C PRO A 172 -19.28 25.83 -3.33
N GLY A 173 -20.44 25.95 -2.68
CA GLY A 173 -21.48 24.94 -2.77
C GLY A 173 -22.72 25.34 -1.99
N PHE A 174 -23.71 24.45 -1.99
CA PHE A 174 -24.94 24.66 -1.24
C PHE A 174 -24.75 24.29 0.23
N ASP A 175 -25.06 25.23 1.12
CA ASP A 175 -24.94 25.07 2.58
C ASP A 175 -26.23 24.45 3.17
N GLY A 176 -26.66 23.31 2.63
CA GLY A 176 -27.88 22.62 3.05
C GLY A 176 -28.07 21.25 2.42
N VAL A 177 -29.15 20.57 2.80
CA VAL A 177 -29.57 19.28 2.20
C VAL A 177 -30.39 19.57 0.95
N VAL A 178 -30.02 18.94 -0.17
CA VAL A 178 -30.77 19.02 -1.42
C VAL A 178 -32.00 18.10 -1.34
N LYS A 179 -33.20 18.63 -1.59
CA LYS A 179 -34.47 17.90 -1.39
C LYS A 179 -34.79 16.93 -2.53
N ASP A 180 -34.60 17.38 -3.76
CA ASP A 180 -34.98 16.64 -4.96
C ASP A 180 -34.07 16.98 -6.15
N ALA A 181 -34.25 16.24 -7.26
CA ALA A 181 -33.44 16.37 -8.46
C ALA A 181 -33.61 17.72 -9.17
N ASP A 182 -34.76 18.38 -9.06
CA ASP A 182 -34.98 19.69 -9.68
C ASP A 182 -34.30 20.81 -8.88
N GLU A 183 -34.33 20.72 -7.55
CA GLU A 183 -33.53 21.57 -6.67
C GLU A 183 -32.03 21.35 -6.90
N ALA A 184 -31.60 20.09 -7.13
CA ALA A 184 -30.22 19.76 -7.46
C ALA A 184 -29.74 20.51 -8.73
N VAL A 185 -30.55 20.50 -9.80
CA VAL A 185 -30.25 21.21 -11.05
C VAL A 185 -30.22 22.73 -10.84
N ARG A 186 -31.16 23.29 -10.08
CA ARG A 186 -31.16 24.73 -9.76
C ARG A 186 -29.88 25.14 -9.05
N ILE A 187 -29.49 24.39 -8.02
CA ILE A 187 -28.26 24.62 -7.25
C ILE A 187 -27.03 24.46 -8.14
N ALA A 188 -26.98 23.43 -8.99
CA ALA A 188 -25.85 23.19 -9.88
C ALA A 188 -25.65 24.33 -10.88
N ARG A 189 -26.73 24.91 -11.41
CA ARG A 189 -26.69 26.11 -12.27
C ARG A 189 -26.22 27.36 -11.53
N GLU A 190 -26.61 27.53 -10.26
CA GLU A 190 -26.16 28.64 -9.41
C GLU A 190 -24.67 28.56 -9.07
N ILE A 191 -24.15 27.35 -8.81
CA ILE A 191 -22.71 27.10 -8.58
C ILE A 191 -21.92 27.18 -9.89
N GLY A 192 -22.55 26.75 -10.99
CA GLY A 192 -21.96 26.59 -12.31
C GLY A 192 -21.26 25.24 -12.48
N TYR A 193 -21.43 24.61 -13.64
CA TYR A 193 -20.82 23.31 -13.98
C TYR A 193 -19.29 23.38 -14.18
N PRO A 194 -18.57 22.25 -14.04
CA PRO A 194 -19.04 20.99 -13.44
C PRO A 194 -19.25 21.11 -11.92
N VAL A 195 -20.13 20.27 -11.38
CA VAL A 195 -20.41 20.14 -9.93
C VAL A 195 -20.20 18.71 -9.45
N MET A 196 -20.00 18.54 -8.16
CA MET A 196 -19.85 17.26 -7.48
C MET A 196 -21.03 17.08 -6.51
N ILE A 197 -21.76 15.99 -6.69
CA ILE A 197 -22.82 15.52 -5.80
C ILE A 197 -22.19 14.55 -4.81
N LYS A 198 -22.38 14.77 -3.51
CA LYS A 198 -21.83 13.93 -2.45
C LYS A 198 -22.89 13.55 -1.43
N ALA A 199 -22.78 12.35 -0.86
CA ALA A 199 -23.55 11.95 0.30
C ALA A 199 -23.09 12.68 1.57
N SER A 200 -24.03 13.09 2.43
CA SER A 200 -23.80 13.75 3.72
C SER A 200 -23.08 12.85 4.72
N ALA A 201 -23.43 11.57 4.72
CA ALA A 201 -22.80 10.53 5.52
C ALA A 201 -21.87 9.66 4.66
N GLY A 202 -20.81 9.14 5.28
CA GLY A 202 -19.86 8.21 4.65
C GLY A 202 -18.57 8.85 4.12
N GLY A 203 -17.52 8.04 4.03
CA GLY A 203 -16.18 8.43 3.58
C GLY A 203 -15.65 7.55 2.45
N GLY A 204 -14.47 7.89 1.90
CA GLY A 204 -13.80 7.07 0.87
C GLY A 204 -14.39 7.15 -0.54
N GLY A 205 -15.10 8.23 -0.87
CA GLY A 205 -15.61 8.48 -2.23
C GLY A 205 -16.89 7.73 -2.63
N LYS A 206 -17.49 6.95 -1.73
CA LYS A 206 -18.79 6.28 -1.97
C LYS A 206 -19.93 7.31 -2.00
N GLY A 207 -20.86 7.17 -2.94
CA GLY A 207 -21.96 8.12 -3.16
C GLY A 207 -21.54 9.48 -3.75
N MET A 208 -20.33 9.58 -4.33
CA MET A 208 -19.84 10.80 -5.00
C MET A 208 -19.93 10.69 -6.52
N ARG A 209 -20.50 11.70 -7.18
CA ARG A 209 -20.66 11.75 -8.65
C ARG A 209 -20.39 13.15 -9.18
N ILE A 210 -19.70 13.23 -10.31
CA ILE A 210 -19.48 14.48 -11.04
C ILE A 210 -20.61 14.64 -12.04
N ALA A 211 -21.17 15.84 -12.12
CA ALA A 211 -22.15 16.21 -13.14
C ALA A 211 -21.63 17.40 -13.96
N TRP A 212 -21.62 17.24 -15.27
CA TRP A 212 -21.18 18.23 -16.25
C TRP A 212 -22.33 19.07 -16.82
N ASP A 213 -23.56 18.58 -16.70
CA ASP A 213 -24.77 19.26 -17.15
C ASP A 213 -25.99 18.94 -16.28
N ASP A 214 -27.14 19.48 -16.68
CA ASP A 214 -28.40 19.32 -15.96
C ASP A 214 -28.90 17.87 -15.93
N GLU A 215 -28.69 17.10 -17.01
CA GLU A 215 -29.21 15.73 -17.11
C GLU A 215 -28.38 14.80 -16.24
N GLU A 216 -27.06 14.91 -16.32
CA GLU A 216 -26.15 14.22 -15.42
C GLU A 216 -26.38 14.60 -13.95
N THR A 217 -26.81 15.83 -13.67
CA THR A 217 -27.16 16.24 -12.30
C THR A 217 -28.39 15.51 -11.78
N ARG A 218 -29.44 15.36 -12.59
CA ARG A 218 -30.64 14.60 -12.20
C ARG A 218 -30.33 13.14 -11.96
N GLU A 219 -29.62 12.52 -12.89
CA GLU A 219 -29.22 11.12 -12.76
C GLU A 219 -28.27 10.91 -11.57
N GLY A 220 -27.27 11.78 -11.44
CA GLY A 220 -26.31 11.76 -10.35
C GLY A 220 -26.97 11.89 -8.98
N PHE A 221 -27.93 12.80 -8.82
CA PHE A 221 -28.70 12.94 -7.57
C PHE A 221 -29.46 11.64 -7.25
N ARG A 222 -30.20 11.09 -8.23
CA ARG A 222 -30.97 9.86 -8.04
C ARG A 222 -30.09 8.69 -7.62
N PHE A 223 -28.99 8.47 -8.32
CA PHE A 223 -28.08 7.36 -8.05
C PHE A 223 -27.32 7.54 -6.73
N SER A 224 -26.79 8.73 -6.45
CA SER A 224 -26.11 9.00 -5.19
C SER A 224 -27.02 8.88 -3.98
N SER A 225 -28.30 9.26 -4.09
CA SER A 225 -29.27 9.15 -2.98
C SER A 225 -29.57 7.68 -2.66
N GLN A 226 -29.79 6.85 -3.68
CA GLN A 226 -30.00 5.42 -3.51
C GLN A 226 -28.77 4.72 -2.89
N GLU A 227 -27.58 5.05 -3.39
CA GLU A 227 -26.31 4.50 -2.89
C GLU A 227 -26.04 4.92 -1.44
N ALA A 228 -26.34 6.17 -1.09
CA ALA A 228 -26.18 6.69 0.27
C ALA A 228 -27.17 6.02 1.24
N ALA A 229 -28.44 5.88 0.84
CA ALA A 229 -29.45 5.19 1.63
C ALA A 229 -29.08 3.72 1.88
N SER A 230 -28.63 2.99 0.85
CA SER A 230 -28.26 1.58 0.98
C SER A 230 -26.98 1.37 1.79
N SER A 231 -26.01 2.29 1.66
CA SER A 231 -24.67 2.12 2.26
C SER A 231 -24.58 2.68 3.68
N PHE A 232 -25.30 3.77 3.96
CA PHE A 232 -25.14 4.55 5.20
C PHE A 232 -26.45 4.79 5.95
N GLY A 233 -27.60 4.41 5.37
CA GLY A 233 -28.92 4.67 5.97
C GLY A 233 -29.28 6.15 6.05
N ASP A 234 -28.60 6.99 5.26
CA ASP A 234 -28.79 8.44 5.19
C ASP A 234 -28.78 8.86 3.72
N ASP A 235 -29.89 9.42 3.24
CA ASP A 235 -30.12 9.79 1.85
C ASP A 235 -29.83 11.28 1.57
N ARG A 236 -29.39 12.03 2.58
CA ARG A 236 -29.10 13.46 2.46
C ARG A 236 -27.89 13.67 1.54
N LEU A 237 -28.06 14.52 0.53
CA LEU A 237 -27.01 14.88 -0.42
C LEU A 237 -26.64 16.37 -0.35
N LEU A 238 -25.40 16.67 -0.73
CA LEU A 238 -24.84 18.01 -0.88
C LEU A 238 -24.21 18.18 -2.27
N ILE A 239 -24.26 19.41 -2.80
CA ILE A 239 -23.71 19.77 -4.12
C ILE A 239 -22.67 20.85 -3.94
N GLU A 240 -21.48 20.59 -4.49
CA GLU A 240 -20.32 21.46 -4.39
C GLU A 240 -19.70 21.70 -5.77
N LYS A 241 -18.97 22.79 -5.92
CA LYS A 241 -18.20 23.05 -7.13
C LYS A 241 -17.17 21.94 -7.31
N PHE A 242 -17.10 21.39 -8.52
CA PHE A 242 -16.01 20.48 -8.86
C PHE A 242 -14.75 21.30 -9.15
N ILE A 243 -13.69 21.02 -8.39
CA ILE A 243 -12.36 21.61 -8.63
C ILE A 243 -11.66 20.74 -9.66
N ASP A 244 -11.27 21.32 -10.79
CA ASP A 244 -10.57 20.60 -11.84
C ASP A 244 -9.09 20.44 -11.52
N ASN A 245 -8.54 19.25 -11.84
CA ASN A 245 -7.16 18.83 -11.57
C ASN A 245 -6.65 19.15 -10.15
N PRO A 246 -7.40 18.82 -9.09
CA PRO A 246 -7.03 19.21 -7.74
C PRO A 246 -5.85 18.37 -7.25
N ARG A 247 -5.02 18.99 -6.42
CA ARG A 247 -4.06 18.30 -5.56
C ARG A 247 -4.70 18.04 -4.21
N HIS A 248 -4.54 16.81 -3.72
CA HIS A 248 -4.99 16.45 -2.39
C HIS A 248 -3.83 16.74 -1.43
N ILE A 249 -3.96 17.81 -0.65
CA ILE A 249 -2.94 18.24 0.32
C ILE A 249 -3.59 18.35 1.69
N GLU A 250 -2.97 17.73 2.68
CA GLU A 250 -3.54 17.60 4.02
C GLU A 250 -2.59 18.09 5.09
N ILE A 251 -3.13 18.66 6.17
CA ILE A 251 -2.36 19.20 7.28
C ILE A 251 -2.49 18.27 8.49
N GLN A 252 -1.35 17.81 9.00
CA GLN A 252 -1.31 17.12 10.29
C GLN A 252 -1.55 18.13 11.40
N VAL A 253 -2.55 17.90 12.24
CA VAL A 253 -2.74 18.67 13.48
C VAL A 253 -2.45 17.80 14.70
N LEU A 254 -1.94 18.44 15.75
CA LEU A 254 -1.74 17.84 17.07
C LEU A 254 -2.21 18.84 18.12
N ALA A 255 -3.15 18.42 18.96
CA ALA A 255 -3.74 19.27 19.99
C ALA A 255 -3.78 18.57 21.35
N ASP A 256 -3.77 19.34 22.44
CA ASP A 256 -3.90 18.84 23.81
C ASP A 256 -5.21 19.25 24.48
N LYS A 257 -5.45 18.72 25.69
CA LYS A 257 -6.63 19.04 26.50
C LYS A 257 -6.54 20.40 27.20
N HIS A 258 -5.48 21.17 26.95
CA HIS A 258 -5.21 22.48 27.56
C HIS A 258 -5.43 23.63 26.57
N GLY A 259 -5.98 23.34 25.38
CA GLY A 259 -6.28 24.32 24.34
C GLY A 259 -5.10 24.64 23.43
N ASN A 260 -3.96 23.96 23.58
CA ASN A 260 -2.85 24.09 22.64
C ASN A 260 -3.13 23.24 21.40
N ALA A 261 -2.81 23.78 20.23
CA ALA A 261 -2.93 23.09 18.95
C ALA A 261 -1.82 23.59 18.01
N LEU A 262 -1.19 22.65 17.32
CA LEU A 262 -0.08 22.85 16.39
C LEU A 262 -0.41 22.18 15.05
N TRP A 263 0.16 22.70 13.96
CA TRP A 263 0.24 21.97 12.70
C TRP A 263 1.66 21.41 12.51
N LEU A 264 1.75 20.15 12.07
CA LEU A 264 2.99 19.42 11.84
C LEU A 264 3.28 19.33 10.34
N ASN A 265 3.20 20.48 9.67
CA ASN A 265 3.29 20.66 8.22
C ASN A 265 2.24 19.84 7.44
N GLU A 266 2.37 19.84 6.12
CA GLU A 266 1.48 19.18 5.18
C GLU A 266 2.04 17.86 4.63
N ARG A 267 1.13 17.08 4.06
CA ARG A 267 1.42 15.94 3.18
C ARG A 267 0.66 16.11 1.87
N GLU A 268 1.28 15.71 0.77
CA GLU A 268 0.63 15.63 -0.54
C GLU A 268 0.31 14.18 -0.87
N CYS A 269 -0.97 13.89 -1.05
CA CYS A 269 -1.53 12.55 -1.28
C CYS A 269 -2.25 12.46 -2.63
N SER A 270 -1.82 13.29 -3.60
CA SER A 270 -2.43 13.42 -4.92
C SER A 270 -2.37 12.12 -5.74
N ILE A 271 -1.39 11.25 -5.51
CA ILE A 271 -1.31 9.98 -6.23
C ILE A 271 -2.24 8.96 -5.57
N GLN A 272 -3.42 8.82 -6.18
CA GLN A 272 -4.49 7.96 -5.70
C GLN A 272 -5.12 7.14 -6.83
N ARG A 273 -5.69 6.00 -6.45
CA ARG A 273 -6.38 5.03 -7.31
C ARG A 273 -7.81 4.89 -6.80
N ARG A 274 -8.82 5.33 -7.57
CA ARG A 274 -10.24 5.28 -7.14
C ARG A 274 -10.45 5.85 -5.72
N ASN A 275 -9.83 7.00 -5.43
CA ASN A 275 -9.81 7.67 -4.11
C ASN A 275 -9.02 6.95 -3.01
N GLN A 276 -8.33 5.85 -3.31
CA GLN A 276 -7.38 5.21 -2.39
C GLN A 276 -5.98 5.77 -2.59
N LYS A 277 -5.40 6.37 -1.54
CA LYS A 277 -4.05 6.93 -1.55
C LYS A 277 -3.01 5.82 -1.82
N VAL A 278 -2.04 6.10 -2.69
CA VAL A 278 -1.02 5.11 -3.14
C VAL A 278 0.39 5.59 -2.83
N VAL A 279 0.69 6.85 -3.11
CA VAL A 279 1.97 7.49 -2.81
C VAL A 279 1.71 8.82 -2.11
N GLU A 280 2.40 9.02 -0.99
CA GLU A 280 2.31 10.21 -0.16
C GLU A 280 3.70 10.83 0.02
N GLU A 281 3.78 12.15 0.08
CA GLU A 281 5.05 12.84 0.34
C GLU A 281 4.88 14.01 1.31
N ALA A 282 5.93 14.30 2.06
CA ALA A 282 6.01 15.45 2.95
C ALA A 282 7.40 16.10 2.85
N PRO A 283 7.48 17.44 2.70
CA PRO A 283 6.38 18.38 2.42
C PRO A 283 5.81 18.23 0.99
N SER A 284 4.85 19.08 0.60
CA SER A 284 4.35 19.20 -0.76
C SER A 284 5.32 19.99 -1.66
N THR A 285 5.47 19.54 -2.90
CA THR A 285 6.25 20.27 -3.93
C THR A 285 5.54 21.53 -4.43
N PHE A 286 4.22 21.62 -4.24
CA PHE A 286 3.39 22.67 -4.81
C PHE A 286 3.28 23.90 -3.92
N LEU A 287 3.30 23.71 -2.59
CA LEU A 287 3.09 24.79 -1.63
C LEU A 287 4.35 25.63 -1.37
N ASP A 288 4.20 26.94 -1.54
CA ASP A 288 5.15 27.91 -1.00
C ASP A 288 4.97 28.12 0.52
N PRO A 289 5.93 28.75 1.22
CA PRO A 289 5.86 28.96 2.66
C PRO A 289 4.65 29.76 3.14
N GLU A 290 4.12 30.68 2.33
CA GLU A 290 2.98 31.52 2.67
C GLU A 290 1.69 30.71 2.66
N THR A 291 1.42 30.00 1.56
CA THR A 291 0.25 29.13 1.41
C THR A 291 0.28 28.02 2.46
N ARG A 292 1.44 27.41 2.71
CA ARG A 292 1.62 26.38 3.75
C ARG A 292 1.25 26.91 5.13
N ARG A 293 1.69 28.13 5.47
CA ARG A 293 1.34 28.77 6.74
C ARG A 293 -0.16 29.03 6.81
N ALA A 294 -0.76 29.59 5.76
CA ALA A 294 -2.19 29.88 5.72
C ALA A 294 -3.04 28.62 5.93
N MET A 295 -2.69 27.52 5.26
CA MET A 295 -3.33 26.21 5.46
C MET A 295 -3.15 25.69 6.88
N GLY A 296 -1.93 25.78 7.43
CA GLY A 296 -1.61 25.36 8.80
C GLY A 296 -2.39 26.14 9.87
N GLU A 297 -2.48 27.46 9.72
CA GLU A 297 -3.22 28.33 10.62
C GLU A 297 -4.73 28.06 10.57
N GLN A 298 -5.30 27.86 9.38
CA GLN A 298 -6.71 27.49 9.23
C GLN A 298 -7.01 26.09 9.80
N ALA A 299 -6.12 25.12 9.60
CA ALA A 299 -6.27 23.79 10.19
C ALA A 299 -6.26 23.83 11.73
N VAL A 300 -5.37 24.63 12.33
CA VAL A 300 -5.34 24.83 13.79
C VAL A 300 -6.56 25.61 14.28
N ALA A 301 -7.03 26.61 13.52
CA ALA A 301 -8.25 27.33 13.85
C ALA A 301 -9.47 26.38 13.91
N LEU A 302 -9.59 25.48 12.94
CA LEU A 302 -10.62 24.44 12.92
C LEU A 302 -10.50 23.50 14.11
N ALA A 303 -9.29 22.99 14.38
CA ALA A 303 -9.04 22.11 15.52
C ALA A 303 -9.44 22.77 16.86
N ARG A 304 -9.13 24.06 17.03
CA ARG A 304 -9.56 24.83 18.22
C ARG A 304 -11.06 25.03 18.28
N ALA A 305 -11.72 25.29 17.15
CA ALA A 305 -13.16 25.51 17.11
C ALA A 305 -13.96 24.31 17.63
N VAL A 306 -13.48 23.09 17.37
CA VAL A 306 -14.10 21.85 17.89
C VAL A 306 -13.45 21.31 19.15
N LYS A 307 -12.55 22.07 19.79
CA LYS A 307 -11.80 21.67 20.99
C LYS A 307 -11.09 20.32 20.82
N TYR A 308 -10.53 20.11 19.63
CA TYR A 308 -9.86 18.88 19.24
C TYR A 308 -8.72 18.54 20.21
N SER A 309 -8.48 17.24 20.43
CA SER A 309 -7.32 16.74 21.16
C SER A 309 -6.75 15.50 20.48
N SER A 310 -5.50 15.16 20.79
CA SER A 310 -4.72 14.12 20.10
C SER A 310 -4.32 14.53 18.67
N ALA A 311 -3.91 13.56 17.85
CA ALA A 311 -3.57 13.77 16.45
C ALA A 311 -4.83 13.74 15.56
N GLY A 312 -4.86 14.58 14.54
CA GLY A 312 -5.92 14.63 13.52
C GLY A 312 -5.37 15.13 12.19
N THR A 313 -6.15 15.05 11.13
CA THR A 313 -5.72 15.57 9.83
C THR A 313 -6.84 16.35 9.17
N VAL A 314 -6.53 17.56 8.72
CA VAL A 314 -7.45 18.40 7.95
C VAL A 314 -7.08 18.27 6.47
N GLU A 315 -7.97 17.70 5.68
CA GLU A 315 -7.77 17.47 4.26
C GLU A 315 -8.24 18.69 3.44
N PHE A 316 -7.43 19.11 2.48
CA PHE A 316 -7.75 20.19 1.55
C PHE A 316 -7.61 19.72 0.10
N LEU A 317 -8.44 20.30 -0.77
CA LEU A 317 -8.21 20.32 -2.21
C LEU A 317 -7.56 21.65 -2.59
N VAL A 318 -6.42 21.57 -3.28
CA VAL A 318 -5.68 22.73 -3.76
C VAL A 318 -5.74 22.80 -5.27
N ASP A 319 -6.19 23.92 -5.81
CA ASP A 319 -6.30 24.16 -7.26
C ASP A 319 -4.96 24.60 -7.88
N SER A 320 -4.94 24.76 -9.21
CA SER A 320 -3.75 25.21 -9.95
C SER A 320 -3.27 26.62 -9.58
N SER A 321 -4.14 27.44 -9.01
CA SER A 321 -3.86 28.81 -8.56
C SER A 321 -3.47 28.87 -7.07
N LYS A 322 -3.29 27.71 -6.42
CA LYS A 322 -2.99 27.55 -5.00
C LYS A 322 -4.11 28.03 -4.07
N ASN A 323 -5.33 28.20 -4.58
CA ASN A 323 -6.48 28.32 -3.69
C ASN A 323 -6.74 26.94 -3.08
N PHE A 324 -6.94 26.90 -1.78
CA PHE A 324 -7.16 25.68 -1.04
C PHE A 324 -8.53 25.71 -0.38
N TYR A 325 -9.18 24.55 -0.37
CA TYR A 325 -10.55 24.39 0.10
C TYR A 325 -10.65 23.18 1.00
N PHE A 326 -11.25 23.36 2.18
CA PHE A 326 -11.51 22.30 3.14
C PHE A 326 -12.37 21.20 2.52
N LEU A 327 -11.91 19.97 2.65
CA LEU A 327 -12.62 18.78 2.22
C LEU A 327 -13.29 18.10 3.42
N GLU A 328 -12.49 17.67 4.39
CA GLU A 328 -12.95 17.03 5.63
C GLU A 328 -11.85 17.05 6.70
N MET A 329 -12.20 16.69 7.93
CA MET A 329 -11.25 16.47 9.02
C MET A 329 -11.35 15.03 9.50
N ASN A 330 -10.29 14.25 9.29
CA ASN A 330 -10.18 12.89 9.78
C ASN A 330 -9.79 12.91 11.27
N THR A 331 -10.68 12.43 12.14
CA THR A 331 -10.56 12.57 13.60
C THR A 331 -9.75 11.43 14.21
N ARG A 332 -8.59 11.13 13.61
CA ARG A 332 -7.72 10.00 13.92
C ARG A 332 -6.29 10.24 13.45
N LEU A 333 -5.39 9.33 13.83
CA LEU A 333 -4.09 9.22 13.18
C LEU A 333 -4.28 8.80 11.72
N GLN A 334 -3.59 9.46 10.79
CA GLN A 334 -3.59 9.04 9.38
C GLN A 334 -2.62 7.89 9.11
N VAL A 335 -2.88 7.13 8.06
CA VAL A 335 -2.05 5.97 7.68
C VAL A 335 -0.62 6.43 7.36
N GLU A 336 -0.56 7.51 6.59
CA GLU A 336 0.58 8.24 6.03
C GLU A 336 1.26 9.20 7.04
N HIS A 337 0.94 9.11 8.33
CA HIS A 337 1.68 9.87 9.34
C HIS A 337 3.21 9.66 9.34
N PRO A 338 3.80 8.51 8.93
CA PRO A 338 5.25 8.33 8.96
C PRO A 338 6.03 9.37 8.15
N VAL A 339 5.51 9.88 7.02
CA VAL A 339 6.21 10.94 6.27
C VAL A 339 6.31 12.24 7.08
N THR A 340 5.28 12.56 7.87
CA THR A 340 5.32 13.68 8.82
C THR A 340 6.34 13.43 9.93
N GLU A 341 6.39 12.21 10.48
CA GLU A 341 7.38 11.85 11.51
C GLU A 341 8.80 11.98 10.99
N CYS A 342 9.06 11.56 9.74
CA CYS A 342 10.38 11.62 9.11
C CYS A 342 10.92 13.06 8.97
N ILE A 343 10.07 14.03 8.63
CA ILE A 343 10.51 15.43 8.45
C ILE A 343 10.49 16.25 9.73
N THR A 344 9.64 15.88 10.71
CA THR A 344 9.52 16.62 11.98
C THR A 344 10.38 16.04 13.10
N GLY A 345 10.66 14.74 13.05
CA GLY A 345 11.30 13.99 14.13
C GLY A 345 10.36 13.66 15.30
N LEU A 346 9.05 13.87 15.19
CA LEU A 346 8.11 13.57 16.26
C LEU A 346 7.53 12.16 16.13
N ASP A 347 7.47 11.40 17.23
CA ASP A 347 6.66 10.17 17.30
C ASP A 347 5.20 10.58 17.63
N LEU A 348 4.32 10.57 16.64
CA LEU A 348 2.94 11.03 16.83
C LEU A 348 2.18 10.13 17.79
N VAL A 349 2.42 8.82 17.76
CA VAL A 349 1.79 7.88 18.70
C VAL A 349 2.23 8.19 20.13
N GLN A 350 3.50 8.54 20.33
CA GLN A 350 4.00 8.97 21.65
C GLN A 350 3.27 10.23 22.11
N GLU A 351 3.17 11.25 21.27
CA GLU A 351 2.47 12.49 21.62
C GLU A 351 0.97 12.26 21.89
N MET A 352 0.30 11.40 21.11
CA MET A 352 -1.09 11.01 21.36
C MET A 352 -1.25 10.37 22.75
N ILE A 353 -0.37 9.44 23.14
CA ILE A 353 -0.40 8.80 24.46
C ILE A 353 -0.19 9.85 25.58
N ARG A 354 0.75 10.78 25.40
CA ARG A 354 1.05 11.84 26.37
C ARG A 354 -0.14 12.78 26.57
N VAL A 355 -0.73 13.25 25.47
CA VAL A 355 -1.94 14.08 25.49
C VAL A 355 -3.10 13.35 26.17
N ALA A 356 -3.30 12.07 25.85
CA ALA A 356 -4.36 11.27 26.45
C ALA A 356 -4.20 11.19 27.99
N LYS A 357 -2.95 11.07 28.47
CA LYS A 357 -2.60 11.08 29.90
C LYS A 357 -2.77 12.45 30.57
N GLY A 358 -3.01 13.51 29.80
CA GLY A 358 -3.29 14.86 30.27
C GLY A 358 -2.08 15.80 30.24
N TYR A 359 -0.97 15.42 29.60
CA TYR A 359 0.17 16.31 29.45
C TYR A 359 -0.08 17.38 28.38
N PRO A 360 0.45 18.61 28.57
CA PRO A 360 0.46 19.61 27.51
C PRO A 360 1.47 19.25 26.43
N LEU A 361 1.28 19.83 25.24
CA LEU A 361 2.26 19.74 24.16
C LEU A 361 3.60 20.36 24.60
N ARG A 362 4.70 19.65 24.32
CA ARG A 362 6.07 20.13 24.65
C ARG A 362 6.57 21.20 23.68
N HIS A 363 6.14 21.11 22.43
CA HIS A 363 6.59 21.96 21.35
C HIS A 363 5.65 23.14 21.17
N LYS A 364 6.19 24.27 20.72
CA LYS A 364 5.45 25.39 20.15
C LYS A 364 5.51 25.31 18.63
N GLN A 365 4.69 26.10 17.95
CA GLN A 365 4.65 26.09 16.48
C GLN A 365 6.00 26.45 15.85
N ALA A 366 6.77 27.34 16.49
CA ALA A 366 8.11 27.73 16.05
C ALA A 366 9.16 26.61 16.18
N ASP A 367 8.87 25.57 16.98
CA ASP A 367 9.79 24.44 17.20
C ASP A 367 9.61 23.32 16.17
N ILE A 368 8.57 23.40 15.31
CA ILE A 368 8.24 22.36 14.33
C ILE A 368 9.09 22.53 13.07
N PRO A 369 10.04 21.63 12.78
CA PRO A 369 10.93 21.79 11.65
C PRO A 369 10.35 21.18 10.36
N ILE A 370 11.00 21.49 9.24
CA ILE A 370 10.91 20.73 7.98
C ILE A 370 12.33 20.25 7.66
N ASN A 371 12.67 19.03 8.10
CA ASN A 371 14.00 18.45 7.90
C ASN A 371 14.00 17.51 6.69
N GLY A 372 14.39 18.05 5.53
CA GLY A 372 14.50 17.27 4.31
C GLY A 372 13.15 16.90 3.70
N TRP A 373 13.07 15.69 3.14
CA TRP A 373 11.89 15.19 2.42
C TRP A 373 11.64 13.72 2.74
N ALA A 374 10.38 13.33 2.80
CA ALA A 374 9.98 11.94 2.96
C ALA A 374 8.92 11.55 1.91
N VAL A 375 9.01 10.31 1.44
CA VAL A 375 8.06 9.71 0.49
C VAL A 375 7.66 8.34 1.02
N GLU A 376 6.36 8.08 1.04
CA GLU A 376 5.75 6.82 1.43
C GLU A 376 5.05 6.18 0.23
N CYS A 377 5.15 4.87 0.13
CA CYS A 377 4.42 4.05 -0.81
C CYS A 377 3.65 2.99 -0.04
N ARG A 378 2.34 2.88 -0.30
CA ARG A 378 1.53 1.78 0.22
C ARG A 378 1.73 0.53 -0.62
N VAL A 379 2.40 -0.46 -0.03
CA VAL A 379 2.61 -1.75 -0.67
C VAL A 379 1.37 -2.60 -0.45
N TYR A 380 0.61 -2.84 -1.51
CA TYR A 380 -0.63 -3.59 -1.51
C TYR A 380 -0.46 -4.96 -2.13
N ALA A 381 -1.17 -5.96 -1.59
CA ALA A 381 -1.42 -7.25 -2.22
C ALA A 381 -2.47 -7.06 -3.33
N GLU A 382 -2.06 -6.39 -4.40
CA GLU A 382 -2.90 -5.98 -5.51
C GLU A 382 -2.15 -6.20 -6.83
N ASP A 383 -2.83 -6.68 -7.85
CA ASP A 383 -2.27 -6.83 -9.19
C ASP A 383 -2.46 -5.52 -9.99
N PRO A 384 -1.40 -4.74 -10.25
CA PRO A 384 -1.53 -3.49 -10.99
C PRO A 384 -1.86 -3.70 -12.48
N TYR A 385 -1.57 -4.88 -13.04
CA TYR A 385 -1.84 -5.20 -14.45
C TYR A 385 -3.32 -5.50 -14.70
N LYS A 386 -4.09 -5.84 -13.65
CA LYS A 386 -5.52 -6.12 -13.71
C LYS A 386 -6.31 -4.97 -13.09
N SER A 387 -7.00 -4.18 -13.94
CA SER A 387 -7.92 -3.10 -13.51
C SER A 387 -7.32 -2.09 -12.51
N PHE A 388 -6.01 -1.84 -12.59
CA PHE A 388 -5.23 -1.12 -11.58
C PHE A 388 -5.52 -1.62 -10.17
N GLY A 389 -5.01 -2.78 -9.76
CA GLY A 389 -5.03 -3.18 -8.36
C GLY A 389 -6.26 -4.01 -7.97
N LEU A 390 -6.48 -5.09 -8.71
CA LEU A 390 -7.35 -6.17 -8.27
C LEU A 390 -6.72 -6.89 -7.06
N PRO A 391 -7.42 -7.05 -5.93
CA PRO A 391 -6.85 -7.64 -4.74
C PRO A 391 -6.34 -9.07 -4.94
N SER A 392 -5.25 -9.40 -4.26
CA SER A 392 -4.63 -10.72 -4.25
C SER A 392 -4.58 -11.25 -2.82
N ILE A 393 -4.96 -12.51 -2.66
CA ILE A 393 -4.86 -13.23 -1.38
C ILE A 393 -3.88 -14.37 -1.48
N GLY A 394 -3.46 -14.87 -0.33
CA GLY A 394 -2.63 -16.06 -0.23
C GLY A 394 -1.52 -15.91 0.78
N LYS A 395 -0.69 -16.96 0.86
CA LYS A 395 0.45 -17.00 1.78
C LYS A 395 1.66 -16.29 1.17
N LEU A 396 2.30 -15.44 1.95
CA LEU A 396 3.60 -14.88 1.62
C LEU A 396 4.69 -15.96 1.69
N SER A 397 4.99 -16.61 0.58
CA SER A 397 5.99 -17.70 0.53
C SER A 397 7.41 -17.19 0.80
N GLN A 398 7.67 -15.95 0.40
CA GLN A 398 8.90 -15.24 0.71
C GLN A 398 8.59 -13.75 0.92
N TYR A 399 9.16 -13.16 1.96
CA TYR A 399 8.99 -11.75 2.28
C TYR A 399 10.27 -11.20 2.90
N GLN A 400 10.91 -10.23 2.23
CA GLN A 400 12.11 -9.57 2.69
C GLN A 400 11.99 -8.07 2.47
N GLU A 401 12.03 -7.33 3.58
CA GLU A 401 11.99 -5.86 3.59
C GLU A 401 13.36 -5.27 3.19
N PRO A 402 13.39 -4.15 2.44
CA PRO A 402 14.63 -3.54 1.96
C PRO A 402 15.35 -2.70 3.03
N LEU A 403 15.46 -3.20 4.26
CA LEU A 403 16.03 -2.46 5.41
C LEU A 403 17.55 -2.26 5.33
N HIS A 404 18.24 -2.97 4.43
CA HIS A 404 19.66 -2.75 4.15
C HIS A 404 19.91 -1.47 3.33
N VAL A 405 18.88 -0.92 2.69
CA VAL A 405 18.98 0.36 1.97
C VAL A 405 18.98 1.50 3.00
N PRO A 406 19.93 2.45 2.93
CA PRO A 406 20.01 3.55 3.89
C PRO A 406 18.75 4.43 3.91
N SER A 407 18.37 4.91 5.09
CA SER A 407 17.24 5.83 5.29
C SER A 407 15.90 5.29 4.76
N VAL A 408 15.70 3.98 4.92
CA VAL A 408 14.43 3.30 4.68
C VAL A 408 13.77 2.92 6.01
N ARG A 409 12.46 3.14 6.09
CA ARG A 409 11.59 2.68 7.16
C ARG A 409 10.49 1.81 6.55
N VAL A 410 10.20 0.68 7.19
CA VAL A 410 9.06 -0.17 6.81
C VAL A 410 8.17 -0.35 8.03
N ASP A 411 6.91 0.05 7.89
CA ASP A 411 5.87 -0.22 8.87
C ASP A 411 5.00 -1.37 8.32
N SER A 412 5.19 -2.58 8.87
CA SER A 412 4.51 -3.81 8.44
C SER A 412 3.83 -4.54 9.60
N GLY A 413 2.76 -5.27 9.28
CA GLY A 413 2.00 -6.13 10.20
C GLY A 413 2.07 -7.61 9.85
N ILE A 414 2.97 -7.97 8.93
CA ILE A 414 3.09 -9.29 8.31
C ILE A 414 4.56 -9.73 8.33
N GLN A 415 4.79 -11.01 8.09
CA GLN A 415 6.11 -11.62 8.00
C GLN A 415 6.09 -12.72 6.93
N GLN A 416 7.26 -13.28 6.59
CA GLN A 416 7.29 -14.46 5.74
C GLN A 416 6.43 -15.58 6.35
N GLY A 417 5.59 -16.18 5.50
CA GLY A 417 4.61 -17.20 5.88
C GLY A 417 3.28 -16.65 6.39
N SER A 418 3.10 -15.32 6.55
CA SER A 418 1.79 -14.72 6.84
C SER A 418 0.81 -14.93 5.70
N ASP A 419 -0.48 -15.03 6.05
CA ASP A 419 -1.57 -15.17 5.10
C ASP A 419 -2.26 -13.80 4.90
N ILE A 420 -2.41 -13.38 3.65
CA ILE A 420 -3.25 -12.25 3.25
C ILE A 420 -4.65 -12.79 3.04
N SER A 421 -5.57 -12.45 3.96
CA SER A 421 -6.94 -12.99 3.96
C SER A 421 -7.93 -12.06 3.24
N ILE A 422 -9.05 -12.64 2.80
CA ILE A 422 -10.15 -11.89 2.14
C ILE A 422 -10.83 -10.86 3.05
N TYR A 423 -10.69 -11.00 4.37
CA TYR A 423 -11.51 -10.29 5.36
C TYR A 423 -11.02 -8.88 5.67
N TYR A 424 -9.79 -8.55 5.29
CA TYR A 424 -9.12 -7.33 5.72
C TYR A 424 -8.48 -6.58 4.55
N ASP A 425 -7.97 -5.39 4.86
CA ASP A 425 -7.29 -4.52 3.91
C ASP A 425 -6.06 -5.22 3.26
N PRO A 426 -5.80 -5.03 1.94
CA PRO A 426 -4.70 -5.67 1.23
C PRO A 426 -3.31 -5.12 1.59
N MET A 427 -3.20 -4.09 2.42
CA MET A 427 -1.91 -3.43 2.69
C MET A 427 -0.95 -4.40 3.37
N ILE A 428 0.13 -4.71 2.68
CA ILE A 428 1.24 -5.53 3.15
C ILE A 428 2.09 -4.70 4.11
N SER A 429 2.48 -3.51 3.67
CA SER A 429 3.33 -2.60 4.42
C SER A 429 3.24 -1.17 3.91
N LYS A 430 3.77 -0.25 4.70
CA LYS A 430 4.12 1.10 4.26
C LYS A 430 5.63 1.16 4.10
N LEU A 431 6.09 1.45 2.90
CA LEU A 431 7.51 1.66 2.61
C LEU A 431 7.78 3.16 2.60
N ILE A 432 8.64 3.62 3.49
CA ILE A 432 8.97 5.05 3.64
C ILE A 432 10.45 5.24 3.40
N THR A 433 10.77 6.26 2.62
CA THR A 433 12.15 6.73 2.43
C THR A 433 12.24 8.20 2.76
N TYR A 434 13.38 8.62 3.26
CA TYR A 434 13.61 10.02 3.60
C TYR A 434 15.03 10.44 3.22
N GLY A 435 15.22 11.72 2.93
CA GLY A 435 16.51 12.28 2.52
C GLY A 435 16.62 13.77 2.80
N SER A 436 17.80 14.34 2.59
CA SER A 436 18.05 15.77 2.77
C SER A 436 17.27 16.64 1.78
N ASN A 437 16.85 16.06 0.66
CA ASN A 437 16.02 16.66 -0.37
C ASN A 437 15.16 15.59 -1.05
N ARG A 438 14.19 16.04 -1.85
CA ARG A 438 13.24 15.17 -2.55
C ARG A 438 13.92 14.17 -3.48
N ALA A 439 14.91 14.61 -4.27
CA ALA A 439 15.59 13.73 -5.23
C ALA A 439 16.31 12.56 -4.54
N GLU A 440 16.93 12.81 -3.39
CA GLU A 440 17.54 11.77 -2.57
C GLU A 440 16.50 10.78 -2.02
N ALA A 441 15.37 11.27 -1.51
CA ALA A 441 14.27 10.40 -1.05
C ALA A 441 13.72 9.53 -2.20
N LEU A 442 13.48 10.12 -3.38
CA LEU A 442 12.99 9.37 -4.55
C LEU A 442 13.98 8.31 -5.02
N LYS A 443 15.28 8.63 -5.09
CA LYS A 443 16.32 7.67 -5.47
C LYS A 443 16.39 6.50 -4.50
N ARG A 444 16.25 6.77 -3.19
CA ARG A 444 16.17 5.71 -2.17
C ARG A 444 14.91 4.87 -2.32
N MET A 445 13.78 5.49 -2.65
CA MET A 445 12.53 4.76 -2.90
C MET A 445 12.66 3.82 -4.10
N GLU A 446 13.26 4.29 -5.20
CA GLU A 446 13.56 3.47 -6.37
C GLU A 446 14.41 2.24 -5.98
N GLU A 447 15.52 2.47 -5.27
CA GLU A 447 16.40 1.40 -4.80
C GLU A 447 15.69 0.44 -3.84
N ALA A 448 14.91 0.96 -2.90
CA ALA A 448 14.16 0.16 -1.92
C ALA A 448 13.13 -0.74 -2.61
N LEU A 449 12.40 -0.23 -3.60
CA LEU A 449 11.41 -1.00 -4.37
C LEU A 449 12.08 -2.11 -5.19
N ASP A 450 13.25 -1.88 -5.79
CA ASP A 450 14.02 -2.91 -6.49
C ASP A 450 14.53 -4.02 -5.54
N ASN A 451 14.79 -3.66 -4.28
CA ASN A 451 15.26 -4.57 -3.24
C ASN A 451 14.13 -5.25 -2.43
N TYR A 452 12.87 -4.95 -2.69
CA TYR A 452 11.75 -5.54 -1.96
C TYR A 452 11.39 -6.92 -2.53
N VAL A 453 11.49 -7.97 -1.71
CA VAL A 453 11.09 -9.33 -2.09
C VAL A 453 9.71 -9.65 -1.52
N ILE A 454 8.74 -9.88 -2.40
CA ILE A 454 7.41 -10.38 -2.06
C ILE A 454 7.08 -11.53 -3.02
N ARG A 455 6.68 -12.68 -2.48
CA ARG A 455 6.29 -13.88 -3.24
C ARG A 455 5.05 -14.52 -2.65
N GLY A 456 4.27 -15.16 -3.52
CA GLY A 456 3.07 -15.91 -3.14
C GLY A 456 1.75 -15.16 -3.37
N VAL A 457 1.80 -13.82 -3.43
CA VAL A 457 0.67 -12.96 -3.82
C VAL A 457 1.12 -11.98 -4.90
N ALA A 458 0.19 -11.50 -5.72
CA ALA A 458 0.43 -10.36 -6.60
C ALA A 458 0.56 -9.08 -5.76
N HIS A 459 1.34 -8.11 -6.24
CA HIS A 459 1.63 -6.89 -5.51
C HIS A 459 1.93 -5.70 -6.41
N ASN A 460 1.71 -4.49 -5.90
CA ASN A 460 1.77 -3.25 -6.66
C ASN A 460 3.18 -2.61 -6.79
N ILE A 461 4.25 -3.27 -6.33
CA ILE A 461 5.65 -2.76 -6.39
C ILE A 461 6.04 -2.20 -7.77
N SER A 462 5.65 -2.88 -8.84
CA SER A 462 5.96 -2.46 -10.22
C SER A 462 5.34 -1.10 -10.56
N LEU A 463 4.07 -0.89 -10.20
CA LEU A 463 3.37 0.38 -10.37
C LEU A 463 4.00 1.48 -9.52
N LEU A 464 4.28 1.19 -8.24
CA LEU A 464 4.91 2.15 -7.32
C LEU A 464 6.25 2.63 -7.88
N ARG A 465 7.10 1.71 -8.32
CA ARG A 465 8.41 2.05 -8.89
C ARG A 465 8.28 2.93 -10.12
N GLU A 466 7.35 2.60 -11.02
CA GLU A 466 7.13 3.38 -12.24
C GLU A 466 6.64 4.80 -11.92
N VAL A 467 5.73 4.96 -10.95
CA VAL A 467 5.28 6.29 -10.48
C VAL A 467 6.46 7.10 -9.95
N ILE A 468 7.31 6.52 -9.10
CA ILE A 468 8.44 7.21 -8.46
C ILE A 468 9.44 7.77 -9.47
N ILE A 469 9.69 7.05 -10.56
CA ILE A 469 10.63 7.48 -11.61
C ILE A 469 9.96 8.33 -12.70
N HIS A 470 8.62 8.40 -12.73
CA HIS A 470 7.90 9.04 -13.83
C HIS A 470 8.22 10.54 -13.92
N PRO A 471 8.55 11.10 -15.11
CA PRO A 471 8.99 12.49 -15.23
C PRO A 471 8.02 13.54 -14.67
N ARG A 472 6.70 13.31 -14.77
CA ARG A 472 5.69 14.19 -14.16
C ARG A 472 5.76 14.16 -12.63
N PHE A 473 5.91 12.98 -12.03
CA PHE A 473 6.05 12.85 -10.57
C PHE A 473 7.36 13.46 -10.07
N VAL A 474 8.48 13.22 -10.77
CA VAL A 474 9.80 13.80 -10.43
C VAL A 474 9.78 15.34 -10.48
N ARG A 475 9.09 15.94 -11.44
CA ARG A 475 8.93 17.41 -11.52
C ARG A 475 7.88 17.95 -10.54
N GLY A 476 7.11 17.09 -9.88
CA GLY A 476 6.01 17.47 -9.02
C GLY A 476 4.77 17.95 -9.78
N ASP A 477 4.65 17.67 -11.09
CA ASP A 477 3.47 17.97 -11.92
C ASP A 477 2.43 16.85 -11.78
N ILE A 478 1.68 16.87 -10.68
CA ILE A 478 0.75 15.82 -10.29
C ILE A 478 -0.61 16.37 -9.90
N SER A 479 -1.63 15.53 -10.03
CA SER A 479 -3.00 15.79 -9.60
C SER A 479 -3.63 14.47 -9.15
N THR A 480 -4.83 14.54 -8.58
CA THR A 480 -5.66 13.36 -8.25
C THR A 480 -6.04 12.49 -9.45
N LYS A 481 -5.80 12.96 -10.68
CA LYS A 481 -6.02 12.24 -11.95
C LYS A 481 -4.73 11.66 -12.55
N PHE A 482 -3.59 11.71 -11.83
CA PHE A 482 -2.30 11.28 -12.36
C PHE A 482 -2.31 9.87 -12.97
N LEU A 483 -2.81 8.87 -12.23
CA LEU A 483 -2.82 7.48 -12.71
C LEU A 483 -3.64 7.28 -13.99
N PRO A 484 -4.92 7.71 -14.08
CA PRO A 484 -5.69 7.56 -15.31
C PRO A 484 -5.15 8.40 -16.47
N GLU A 485 -4.50 9.54 -16.23
CA GLU A 485 -3.88 10.34 -17.29
C GLU A 485 -2.58 9.71 -17.83
N VAL A 486 -1.74 9.16 -16.96
CA VAL A 486 -0.46 8.57 -17.34
C VAL A 486 -0.64 7.17 -17.92
N TYR A 487 -1.65 6.44 -17.44
CA TYR A 487 -1.93 5.06 -17.83
C TYR A 487 -3.41 4.90 -18.25
N PRO A 488 -3.86 5.54 -19.35
CA PRO A 488 -5.27 5.48 -19.77
C PRO A 488 -5.73 4.05 -20.11
N ASP A 489 -4.83 3.23 -20.64
CA ASP A 489 -5.12 1.84 -21.06
C ASP A 489 -4.69 0.78 -20.03
N GLY A 490 -4.58 1.15 -18.76
CA GLY A 490 -4.03 0.24 -17.75
C GLY A 490 -2.51 0.33 -17.59
N PHE A 491 -2.01 -0.17 -16.46
CA PHE A 491 -0.57 -0.31 -16.22
C PHE A 491 -0.01 -1.51 -16.98
N LYS A 492 1.03 -1.28 -17.79
CA LYS A 492 1.65 -2.30 -18.66
C LYS A 492 3.07 -2.68 -18.26
N GLY A 493 3.53 -2.24 -17.09
CA GLY A 493 4.92 -2.40 -16.65
C GLY A 493 5.85 -1.34 -17.22
N HIS A 494 7.10 -1.39 -16.79
CA HIS A 494 8.15 -0.50 -17.25
C HIS A 494 8.49 -0.77 -18.73
N LYS A 495 8.65 0.29 -19.52
CA LYS A 495 9.04 0.17 -20.93
C LYS A 495 10.55 0.33 -21.06
N LEU A 496 11.24 -0.78 -21.32
CA LEU A 496 12.69 -0.79 -21.52
C LEU A 496 13.13 0.10 -22.67
N THR A 497 14.12 0.94 -22.43
CA THR A 497 14.94 1.55 -23.48
C THR A 497 15.81 0.50 -24.18
N ASP A 498 16.40 0.83 -25.33
CA ASP A 498 17.32 -0.07 -26.02
C ASP A 498 18.54 -0.46 -25.18
N LEU A 499 19.01 0.44 -24.32
CA LEU A 499 20.12 0.15 -23.41
C LEU A 499 19.67 -0.81 -22.31
N GLU A 500 18.53 -0.55 -21.67
CA GLU A 500 17.99 -1.39 -20.59
C GLU A 500 17.59 -2.78 -21.10
N ARG A 501 17.07 -2.89 -22.32
CA ARG A 501 16.82 -4.18 -22.97
C ARG A 501 18.13 -4.96 -23.11
N ARG A 502 19.20 -4.35 -23.64
CA ARG A 502 20.51 -5.01 -23.77
C ARG A 502 21.08 -5.40 -22.41
N GLN A 503 20.93 -4.55 -21.38
CA GLN A 503 21.32 -4.85 -20.01
C GLN A 503 20.56 -6.07 -19.44
N LEU A 504 19.25 -6.13 -19.64
CA LEU A 504 18.42 -7.26 -19.23
C LEU A 504 18.85 -8.55 -19.95
N LEU A 505 19.00 -8.51 -21.29
CA LEU A 505 19.42 -9.66 -22.09
C LEU A 505 20.81 -10.16 -21.66
N ALA A 506 21.76 -9.25 -21.45
CA ALA A 506 23.12 -9.60 -21.01
C ALA A 506 23.16 -10.19 -19.60
N THR A 507 22.35 -9.65 -18.69
CA THR A 507 22.19 -10.15 -17.33
C THR A 507 21.56 -11.53 -17.33
N ALA A 508 20.48 -11.71 -18.08
CA ALA A 508 19.77 -12.99 -18.19
C ALA A 508 20.67 -14.08 -18.79
N ALA A 509 21.42 -13.76 -19.85
CA ALA A 509 22.37 -14.67 -20.48
C ALA A 509 23.52 -15.06 -19.52
N SER A 510 24.05 -14.09 -18.77
CA SER A 510 25.12 -14.32 -17.79
C SER A 510 24.64 -15.17 -16.61
N LEU A 511 23.42 -14.92 -16.10
CA LEU A 511 22.76 -15.74 -15.09
C LEU A 511 22.57 -17.18 -15.57
N TYR A 512 22.09 -17.36 -16.80
CA TYR A 512 21.94 -18.69 -17.41
C TYR A 512 23.28 -19.43 -17.49
N VAL A 513 24.34 -18.79 -17.97
CA VAL A 513 25.68 -19.41 -18.03
C VAL A 513 26.22 -19.74 -16.63
N ALA A 514 26.05 -18.86 -15.65
CA ALA A 514 26.44 -19.10 -14.27
C ALA A 514 25.73 -20.34 -13.69
N GLU A 515 24.44 -20.49 -13.97
CA GLU A 515 23.65 -21.66 -13.57
C GLU A 515 24.13 -22.95 -14.25
N GLN A 516 24.39 -22.90 -15.56
CA GLN A 516 24.91 -24.05 -16.31
C GLN A 516 26.26 -24.50 -15.75
N LEU A 517 27.17 -23.56 -15.51
CA LEU A 517 28.47 -23.84 -14.90
C LEU A 517 28.32 -24.41 -13.48
N ARG A 518 27.36 -23.92 -12.69
CA ARG A 518 27.06 -24.51 -11.37
C ARG A 518 26.52 -25.94 -11.50
N SER A 519 25.63 -26.22 -12.45
CA SER A 519 25.06 -27.58 -12.63
C SER A 519 26.09 -28.63 -13.06
N GLN A 520 27.22 -28.20 -13.62
CA GLN A 520 28.34 -29.09 -13.96
C GLN A 520 29.21 -29.44 -12.74
N ARG A 521 29.03 -28.77 -11.60
CA ARG A 521 29.75 -29.05 -10.35
C ARG A 521 28.96 -30.06 -9.53
N PHE A 522 29.32 -31.32 -9.65
CA PHE A 522 28.78 -32.40 -8.83
C PHE A 522 29.47 -32.43 -7.47
N LEU A 523 28.69 -32.59 -6.40
CA LEU A 523 29.22 -32.86 -5.06
C LEU A 523 29.39 -34.37 -4.88
N GLY A 524 30.55 -34.80 -4.37
CA GLY A 524 30.87 -36.21 -4.15
C GLY A 524 31.66 -36.88 -5.28
N THR A 525 32.02 -38.16 -5.09
CA THR A 525 32.78 -38.93 -6.07
C THR A 525 31.84 -39.47 -7.16
N PRO A 526 31.93 -39.01 -8.41
CA PRO A 526 31.05 -39.50 -9.46
C PRO A 526 31.40 -40.96 -9.80
N ARG A 527 30.37 -41.76 -10.11
CA ARG A 527 30.55 -43.18 -10.52
C ARG A 527 31.22 -43.33 -11.89
N ILE A 528 31.28 -42.26 -12.67
CA ILE A 528 31.84 -42.21 -14.02
C ILE A 528 32.77 -40.98 -14.09
N PRO A 529 33.92 -41.06 -14.79
CA PRO A 529 34.77 -39.90 -15.02
C PRO A 529 33.98 -38.76 -15.67
N ILE A 530 33.95 -37.59 -15.01
CA ILE A 530 33.30 -36.40 -15.56
C ILE A 530 34.31 -35.67 -16.43
N ALA A 531 34.01 -35.53 -17.72
CA ALA A 531 34.78 -34.66 -18.61
C ALA A 531 34.60 -33.20 -18.18
N VAL A 532 35.68 -32.56 -17.70
CA VAL A 532 35.67 -31.13 -17.35
C VAL A 532 35.74 -30.32 -18.64
N SER A 533 34.60 -29.79 -19.09
CA SER A 533 34.57 -28.88 -20.23
C SER A 533 35.17 -27.53 -19.85
N LYS A 534 36.26 -27.12 -20.51
CA LYS A 534 36.87 -25.78 -20.37
C LYS A 534 36.19 -24.74 -21.28
N ARG A 535 34.88 -24.89 -21.54
CA ARG A 535 34.13 -23.96 -22.39
C ARG A 535 34.18 -22.55 -21.78
N ARG A 536 34.62 -21.57 -22.56
CA ARG A 536 34.72 -20.15 -22.18
C ARG A 536 33.76 -19.25 -22.95
N SER A 537 33.12 -19.75 -24.00
CA SER A 537 32.18 -19.01 -24.84
C SER A 537 30.88 -19.80 -25.08
N TRP A 538 29.76 -19.09 -25.14
CA TRP A 538 28.42 -19.62 -25.36
C TRP A 538 27.67 -18.76 -26.37
N ASP A 539 27.04 -19.41 -27.35
CA ASP A 539 26.10 -18.77 -28.27
C ASP A 539 24.68 -19.13 -27.85
N LEU A 540 23.92 -18.11 -27.45
CA LEU A 540 22.58 -18.22 -26.92
C LEU A 540 21.59 -17.50 -27.84
N SER A 541 20.33 -17.91 -27.75
CA SER A 541 19.18 -17.17 -28.27
C SER A 541 18.30 -16.81 -27.08
N VAL A 542 18.05 -15.52 -26.88
CA VAL A 542 17.19 -15.02 -25.80
C VAL A 542 15.92 -14.45 -26.43
N HIS A 543 14.77 -15.02 -26.07
CA HIS A 543 13.46 -14.54 -26.51
C HIS A 543 12.91 -13.59 -25.43
N LEU A 544 12.40 -12.43 -25.84
CA LEU A 544 11.78 -11.43 -24.96
C LEU A 544 10.61 -10.78 -25.72
N GLY A 545 9.39 -11.03 -25.26
CA GLY A 545 8.19 -10.70 -26.05
C GLY A 545 8.24 -11.42 -27.41
N ASP A 546 7.96 -10.68 -28.48
CA ASP A 546 8.04 -11.20 -29.86
C ASP A 546 9.47 -11.16 -30.44
N GLY A 547 10.44 -10.62 -29.70
CA GLY A 547 11.82 -10.47 -30.14
C GLY A 547 12.67 -11.70 -29.85
N ILE A 548 13.52 -12.08 -30.82
CA ILE A 548 14.54 -13.13 -30.69
C ILE A 548 15.92 -12.49 -30.85
N TYR A 549 16.76 -12.60 -29.81
CA TYR A 549 18.04 -11.92 -29.76
C TYR A 549 19.20 -12.94 -29.70
N PRO A 550 20.09 -12.98 -30.70
CA PRO A 550 21.32 -13.74 -30.59
C PRO A 550 22.26 -13.07 -29.58
N VAL A 551 22.78 -13.85 -28.63
CA VAL A 551 23.64 -13.35 -27.56
C VAL A 551 24.88 -14.23 -27.45
N ALA A 552 26.06 -13.63 -27.64
CA ALA A 552 27.34 -14.31 -27.45
C ALA A 552 27.90 -13.96 -26.07
N VAL A 553 28.11 -14.96 -25.22
CA VAL A 553 28.65 -14.80 -23.86
C VAL A 553 30.05 -15.37 -23.81
N SER A 554 31.00 -14.63 -23.27
CA SER A 554 32.32 -15.13 -22.91
C SER A 554 32.57 -14.89 -21.42
N LYS A 555 33.21 -15.85 -20.74
CA LYS A 555 33.49 -15.74 -19.30
C LYS A 555 34.98 -15.71 -19.04
N ASP A 556 35.42 -14.72 -18.27
CA ASP A 556 36.78 -14.62 -17.74
C ASP A 556 36.74 -14.35 -16.23
N GLY A 557 37.28 -15.28 -15.44
CA GLY A 557 37.18 -15.24 -13.99
C GLY A 557 35.72 -15.19 -13.49
N SER A 558 35.37 -14.09 -12.81
CA SER A 558 34.02 -13.76 -12.31
C SER A 558 33.22 -12.87 -13.27
N SER A 559 33.83 -12.36 -14.33
CA SER A 559 33.23 -11.43 -15.27
C SER A 559 32.71 -12.15 -16.51
N PHE A 560 31.61 -11.63 -17.05
CA PHE A 560 30.99 -12.10 -18.28
C PHE A 560 31.01 -10.95 -19.29
N SER A 561 31.63 -11.17 -20.44
CA SER A 561 31.52 -10.24 -21.55
C SER A 561 30.48 -10.75 -22.54
N VAL A 562 29.42 -9.97 -22.71
CA VAL A 562 28.22 -10.35 -23.44
C VAL A 562 28.02 -9.43 -24.63
N GLU A 563 27.92 -10.00 -25.83
CA GLU A 563 27.62 -9.27 -27.05
C GLU A 563 26.16 -9.50 -27.45
N VAL A 564 25.41 -8.41 -27.58
CA VAL A 564 23.99 -8.38 -27.97
C VAL A 564 23.72 -7.15 -28.84
N ASP A 565 23.01 -7.32 -29.96
CA ASP A 565 22.73 -6.26 -30.94
C ASP A 565 24.01 -5.49 -31.37
N GLY A 566 25.13 -6.20 -31.55
CA GLY A 566 26.43 -5.63 -31.93
C GLY A 566 27.13 -4.80 -30.84
N MET A 567 26.59 -4.76 -29.62
CA MET A 567 27.16 -4.05 -28.48
C MET A 567 27.71 -5.04 -27.45
N LYS A 568 28.92 -4.77 -26.96
CA LYS A 568 29.59 -5.58 -25.95
C LYS A 568 29.44 -4.95 -24.57
N LEU A 569 28.79 -5.67 -23.66
CA LEU A 569 28.57 -5.29 -22.27
C LEU A 569 29.42 -6.17 -21.34
N ASN A 570 29.93 -5.59 -20.25
CA ASN A 570 30.63 -6.32 -19.19
C ASN A 570 29.71 -6.48 -17.97
N VAL A 571 29.39 -7.73 -17.64
CA VAL A 571 28.51 -8.12 -16.54
C VAL A 571 29.33 -8.80 -15.46
N THR A 572 29.29 -8.27 -14.23
CA THR A 572 29.94 -8.86 -13.06
C THR A 572 28.93 -9.09 -11.94
N SER A 573 29.02 -10.26 -11.31
CA SER A 573 28.18 -10.65 -10.17
C SER A 573 28.80 -11.85 -9.45
N GLU A 574 28.55 -11.98 -8.15
CA GLU A 574 28.92 -13.17 -7.37
C GLU A 574 27.98 -14.36 -7.63
N TRP A 575 26.81 -14.13 -8.26
CA TRP A 575 25.80 -15.14 -8.58
C TRP A 575 25.50 -16.10 -7.41
N ASN A 576 25.05 -15.56 -6.27
CA ASN A 576 24.48 -16.39 -5.21
C ASN A 576 23.07 -16.84 -5.59
N LEU A 577 22.96 -17.95 -6.31
CA LEU A 577 21.70 -18.50 -6.84
C LEU A 577 20.70 -18.97 -5.76
N ALA A 578 21.10 -18.98 -4.48
CA ALA A 578 20.19 -19.22 -3.37
C ALA A 578 19.55 -17.92 -2.84
N SER A 579 20.12 -16.76 -3.16
CA SER A 579 19.58 -15.46 -2.79
C SER A 579 18.41 -15.06 -3.70
N PRO A 580 17.32 -14.48 -3.16
CA PRO A 580 16.26 -13.89 -3.97
C PRO A 580 16.72 -12.61 -4.69
N LEU A 581 17.68 -11.89 -4.10
CA LEU A 581 18.26 -10.66 -4.61
C LEU A 581 19.64 -10.94 -5.20
N LEU A 582 19.82 -10.59 -6.46
CA LEU A 582 21.09 -10.73 -7.16
C LEU A 582 21.60 -9.33 -7.52
N SER A 583 22.73 -8.95 -6.92
CA SER A 583 23.45 -7.73 -7.28
C SER A 583 24.27 -7.99 -8.55
N VAL A 584 24.09 -7.14 -9.55
CA VAL A 584 24.75 -7.25 -10.85
C VAL A 584 25.30 -5.88 -11.23
N THR A 585 26.55 -5.83 -11.70
CA THR A 585 27.14 -4.62 -12.25
C THR A 585 27.29 -4.79 -13.75
N ILE A 586 26.74 -3.85 -14.52
CA ILE A 586 26.77 -3.84 -15.98
C ILE A 586 27.46 -2.56 -16.44
N ASP A 587 28.65 -2.67 -17.02
CA ASP A 587 29.51 -1.54 -17.40
C ASP A 587 29.66 -0.48 -16.29
N GLY A 588 29.86 -0.96 -15.05
CA GLY A 588 29.99 -0.10 -13.86
C GLY A 588 28.66 0.37 -13.24
N THR A 589 27.52 0.13 -13.90
CA THR A 589 26.20 0.43 -13.34
C THR A 589 25.70 -0.72 -12.46
N GLN A 590 25.54 -0.48 -11.17
CA GLN A 590 24.98 -1.46 -10.25
C GLN A 590 23.46 -1.56 -10.40
N ARG A 591 22.95 -2.79 -10.43
CA ARG A 591 21.53 -3.13 -10.51
C ARG A 591 21.23 -4.28 -9.54
N THR A 592 20.02 -4.27 -9.00
CA THR A 592 19.45 -5.41 -8.27
C THR A 592 18.43 -6.09 -9.16
N ILE A 593 18.54 -7.41 -9.32
CA ILE A 593 17.55 -8.22 -10.04
C ILE A 593 17.00 -9.31 -9.13
N GLN A 594 15.82 -9.81 -9.46
CA GLN A 594 15.24 -10.97 -8.80
C GLN A 594 14.84 -12.02 -9.82
N ARG A 595 15.26 -13.28 -9.63
CA ARG A 595 14.77 -14.40 -10.45
C ARG A 595 13.49 -14.94 -9.82
N ILE A 596 12.35 -14.73 -10.48
CA ILE A 596 11.02 -15.13 -10.01
C ILE A 596 10.80 -16.63 -10.19
N SER A 597 11.07 -17.12 -11.40
CA SER A 597 10.82 -18.50 -11.77
C SER A 597 11.75 -18.94 -12.89
N ARG A 598 11.89 -20.24 -13.04
CA ARG A 598 12.63 -20.91 -14.11
C ARG A 598 12.01 -22.28 -14.34
N ASN A 599 11.99 -22.75 -15.57
CA ASN A 599 11.67 -24.15 -15.87
C ASN A 599 12.76 -24.82 -16.73
N ALA A 600 12.47 -26.04 -17.19
CA ALA A 600 13.39 -26.84 -18.00
C ALA A 600 13.40 -26.46 -19.49
N SER A 601 12.38 -25.75 -20.00
CA SER A 601 12.33 -25.28 -21.39
C SER A 601 13.17 -24.03 -21.65
N GLY A 602 13.92 -23.57 -20.63
CA GLY A 602 14.70 -22.34 -20.69
C GLY A 602 13.87 -21.08 -20.41
N GLU A 603 12.59 -21.20 -20.09
CA GLU A 603 11.78 -20.07 -19.65
C GLU A 603 12.22 -19.63 -18.26
N THR A 604 12.40 -18.33 -18.10
CA THR A 604 12.79 -17.68 -16.87
C THR A 604 12.03 -16.37 -16.73
N SER A 605 11.60 -16.05 -15.52
CA SER A 605 11.00 -14.75 -15.21
C SER A 605 11.96 -13.97 -14.34
N ILE A 606 12.38 -12.80 -14.80
CA ILE A 606 13.32 -11.92 -14.10
C ILE A 606 12.64 -10.59 -13.82
N GLN A 607 12.60 -10.20 -12.55
CA GLN A 607 12.25 -8.83 -12.16
C GLN A 607 13.47 -7.94 -12.37
N PHE A 608 13.30 -6.94 -13.22
CA PHE A 608 14.30 -5.93 -13.56
C PHE A 608 13.60 -4.57 -13.60
N LEU A 609 14.14 -3.57 -12.90
CA LEU A 609 13.53 -2.24 -12.81
C LEU A 609 12.04 -2.33 -12.37
N GLY A 610 11.79 -3.08 -11.29
CA GLY A 610 10.44 -3.35 -10.74
C GLY A 610 9.50 -4.20 -11.59
N THR A 611 9.79 -4.45 -12.87
CA THR A 611 8.90 -5.17 -13.79
C THR A 611 9.38 -6.60 -14.01
N VAL A 612 8.45 -7.56 -14.05
CA VAL A 612 8.76 -8.97 -14.31
C VAL A 612 8.73 -9.22 -15.81
N TYR A 613 9.89 -9.52 -16.39
CA TYR A 613 10.01 -9.91 -17.79
C TYR A 613 10.09 -11.43 -17.90
N LYS A 614 9.28 -11.99 -18.80
CA LYS A 614 9.36 -13.39 -19.19
C LYS A 614 10.35 -13.51 -20.35
N LEU A 615 11.37 -14.33 -20.17
CA LEU A 615 12.39 -14.61 -21.18
C LEU A 615 12.46 -16.12 -21.44
N GLN A 616 12.88 -16.51 -22.64
CA GLN A 616 13.30 -17.87 -22.92
C GLN A 616 14.75 -17.86 -23.37
N ILE A 617 15.63 -18.56 -22.65
CA ILE A 617 17.07 -18.59 -22.94
C ILE A 617 17.43 -20.00 -23.42
N LEU A 618 17.83 -20.08 -24.68
CA LEU A 618 18.18 -21.33 -25.35
C LEU A 618 19.62 -21.28 -25.84
N THR A 619 20.24 -22.44 -26.01
CA THR A 619 21.44 -22.54 -26.84
C THR A 619 21.06 -22.33 -28.31
N LYS A 620 22.00 -21.90 -29.15
CA LYS A 620 21.77 -21.74 -30.60
C LYS A 620 21.07 -22.97 -31.22
N VAL A 621 21.57 -24.17 -30.94
CA VAL A 621 20.99 -25.43 -31.45
C VAL A 621 19.57 -25.66 -30.91
N ALA A 622 19.34 -25.41 -29.62
CA ALA A 622 18.01 -25.58 -29.04
C ALA A 622 16.98 -24.61 -29.63
N ALA A 623 17.38 -23.37 -29.92
CA ALA A 623 16.54 -22.39 -30.61
C ALA A 623 16.25 -22.77 -32.07
N GLU A 624 17.24 -23.31 -32.78
CA GLU A 624 17.03 -23.83 -34.14
C GLU A 624 16.05 -25.01 -34.17
N LEU A 625 15.99 -25.79 -33.09
CA LEU A 625 15.08 -26.93 -32.96
C LEU A 625 13.70 -26.55 -32.38
N SER A 626 13.60 -25.47 -31.60
CA SER A 626 12.35 -25.08 -30.95
C SER A 626 11.26 -24.71 -31.95
N LYS A 627 11.62 -24.26 -33.15
CA LYS A 627 10.68 -24.00 -34.26
C LYS A 627 9.87 -25.22 -34.72
N TYR A 628 10.32 -26.43 -34.36
CA TYR A 628 9.59 -27.68 -34.66
C TYR A 628 8.67 -28.10 -33.52
N MET A 629 8.66 -27.38 -32.39
CA MET A 629 7.73 -27.65 -31.29
C MET A 629 6.33 -27.17 -31.68
N PRO A 630 5.28 -27.99 -31.51
CA PRO A 630 3.92 -27.54 -31.76
C PRO A 630 3.55 -26.37 -30.85
N GLU A 631 2.93 -25.34 -31.42
CA GLU A 631 2.32 -24.28 -30.63
C GLU A 631 1.14 -24.85 -29.84
N LYS A 632 1.09 -24.56 -28.54
CA LYS A 632 -0.09 -24.89 -27.74
C LYS A 632 -1.20 -23.89 -28.10
N ALA A 633 -2.29 -24.39 -28.67
CA ALA A 633 -3.49 -23.59 -28.85
C ALA A 633 -3.95 -23.08 -27.47
N ALA A 634 -4.23 -21.77 -27.37
CA ALA A 634 -4.87 -21.23 -26.18
C ALA A 634 -6.27 -21.84 -26.06
N GLU A 635 -6.64 -22.32 -24.88
CA GLU A 635 -8.01 -22.78 -24.63
C GLU A 635 -8.97 -21.58 -24.73
N ASP A 636 -10.02 -21.71 -25.54
CA ASP A 636 -11.08 -20.68 -25.60
C ASP A 636 -11.92 -20.76 -24.32
N THR A 637 -11.73 -19.77 -23.44
CA THR A 637 -12.47 -19.63 -22.19
C THR A 637 -13.60 -18.59 -22.28
N SER A 638 -13.91 -18.05 -23.47
CA SER A 638 -14.89 -16.97 -23.64
C SER A 638 -16.33 -17.35 -23.26
N SER A 639 -16.66 -18.64 -23.25
CA SER A 639 -17.94 -19.19 -22.78
C SER A 639 -17.99 -19.42 -21.27
N ILE A 640 -16.90 -19.16 -20.54
CA ILE A 640 -16.76 -19.51 -19.13
C ILE A 640 -16.31 -18.27 -18.36
N LEU A 641 -17.21 -17.73 -17.53
CA LEU A 641 -16.86 -16.68 -16.58
C LEU A 641 -16.31 -17.32 -15.30
N ARG A 642 -15.03 -17.07 -15.05
CA ARG A 642 -14.36 -17.44 -13.80
C ARG A 642 -14.16 -16.22 -12.92
N SER A 643 -14.05 -16.47 -11.62
CA SER A 643 -13.73 -15.42 -10.66
C SER A 643 -12.29 -14.94 -10.84
N PRO A 644 -12.06 -13.66 -11.16
CA PRO A 644 -10.72 -13.15 -11.39
C PRO A 644 -9.95 -12.92 -10.08
N MET A 645 -10.67 -12.94 -8.96
CA MET A 645 -10.16 -12.74 -7.61
C MET A 645 -10.95 -13.58 -6.61
N PRO A 646 -10.33 -13.99 -5.50
CA PRO A 646 -11.07 -14.57 -4.38
C PRO A 646 -11.91 -13.52 -3.64
N GLY A 647 -13.14 -13.85 -3.24
CA GLY A 647 -14.03 -12.92 -2.58
C GLY A 647 -15.36 -13.54 -2.15
N THR A 648 -16.28 -12.70 -1.67
CA THR A 648 -17.66 -13.08 -1.36
C THR A 648 -18.59 -12.54 -2.43
N VAL A 649 -19.46 -13.38 -2.99
CA VAL A 649 -20.47 -12.95 -3.96
C VAL A 649 -21.54 -12.13 -3.24
N VAL A 650 -21.70 -10.87 -3.58
CA VAL A 650 -22.68 -9.97 -2.97
C VAL A 650 -24.03 -10.06 -3.68
N ALA A 651 -23.99 -10.10 -5.01
CA ALA A 651 -25.18 -10.13 -5.85
C ALA A 651 -24.93 -10.98 -7.09
N VAL A 652 -25.98 -11.64 -7.56
CA VAL A 652 -26.01 -12.34 -8.86
C VAL A 652 -27.17 -11.75 -9.64
N SER A 653 -26.85 -11.13 -10.77
CA SER A 653 -27.76 -10.31 -11.58
C SER A 653 -28.41 -11.09 -12.73
N VAL A 654 -28.05 -12.36 -12.91
CA VAL A 654 -28.53 -13.24 -14.01
C VAL A 654 -28.97 -14.62 -13.52
N LYS A 655 -29.79 -15.30 -14.31
CA LYS A 655 -30.27 -16.67 -14.05
C LYS A 655 -30.01 -17.57 -15.26
N PRO A 656 -29.92 -18.90 -15.05
CA PRO A 656 -29.88 -19.85 -16.17
C PRO A 656 -31.06 -19.61 -17.12
N GLY A 657 -30.76 -19.46 -18.41
CA GLY A 657 -31.71 -19.15 -19.47
C GLY A 657 -31.75 -17.68 -19.92
N ASP A 658 -31.20 -16.76 -19.13
CA ASP A 658 -31.18 -15.33 -19.48
C ASP A 658 -30.24 -15.06 -20.65
N MET A 659 -30.61 -14.12 -21.53
CA MET A 659 -29.71 -13.57 -22.54
C MET A 659 -28.90 -12.43 -21.92
N VAL A 660 -27.58 -12.48 -22.05
CA VAL A 660 -26.67 -11.42 -21.63
C VAL A 660 -25.96 -10.82 -22.83
N SER A 661 -25.84 -9.50 -22.85
CA SER A 661 -25.02 -8.77 -23.83
C SER A 661 -23.56 -8.68 -23.35
N GLU A 662 -22.62 -8.58 -24.29
CA GLU A 662 -21.23 -8.28 -23.98
C GLU A 662 -21.15 -7.00 -23.12
N GLY A 663 -20.37 -7.04 -22.04
CA GLY A 663 -20.26 -5.96 -21.07
C GLY A 663 -21.40 -5.87 -20.04
N GLN A 664 -22.45 -6.68 -20.15
CA GLN A 664 -23.52 -6.73 -19.15
C GLN A 664 -23.03 -7.33 -17.84
N GLU A 665 -23.40 -6.73 -16.72
CA GLU A 665 -23.11 -7.26 -15.38
C GLU A 665 -23.82 -8.61 -15.14
N ILE A 666 -23.04 -9.56 -14.65
CA ILE A 666 -23.45 -10.92 -14.32
C ILE A 666 -23.56 -11.10 -12.79
N CYS A 667 -22.53 -10.69 -12.05
CA CYS A 667 -22.52 -10.78 -10.59
C CYS A 667 -21.54 -9.77 -9.99
N VAL A 668 -21.68 -9.50 -8.69
CA VAL A 668 -20.80 -8.60 -7.94
C VAL A 668 -20.05 -9.39 -6.89
N ILE A 669 -18.72 -9.28 -6.88
CA ILE A 669 -17.84 -9.92 -5.89
C ILE A 669 -17.23 -8.85 -5.00
N GLU A 670 -17.38 -9.00 -3.70
CA GLU A 670 -16.70 -8.20 -2.69
C GLU A 670 -15.47 -8.93 -2.16
N ALA A 671 -14.31 -8.32 -2.33
CA ALA A 671 -13.07 -8.75 -1.69
C ALA A 671 -12.47 -7.55 -0.98
N MET A 672 -12.01 -7.74 0.26
CA MET A 672 -11.29 -6.70 1.02
C MET A 672 -12.02 -5.34 1.07
N LYS A 673 -13.35 -5.37 1.26
CA LYS A 673 -14.26 -4.20 1.27
C LYS A 673 -14.41 -3.44 -0.06
N MET A 674 -13.91 -4.01 -1.15
CA MET A 674 -14.08 -3.51 -2.52
C MET A 674 -15.03 -4.41 -3.30
N GLN A 675 -16.08 -3.81 -3.87
CA GLN A 675 -17.00 -4.50 -4.77
C GLN A 675 -16.51 -4.39 -6.21
N ASN A 676 -16.47 -5.50 -6.92
CA ASN A 676 -16.10 -5.58 -8.33
C ASN A 676 -17.25 -6.25 -9.10
N SER A 677 -17.76 -5.53 -10.09
CA SER A 677 -18.77 -6.02 -11.02
C SER A 677 -18.10 -6.94 -12.05
N MET A 678 -18.64 -8.14 -12.21
CA MET A 678 -18.22 -9.11 -13.21
C MET A 678 -19.12 -8.97 -14.44
N ILE A 679 -18.51 -8.82 -15.61
CA ILE A 679 -19.22 -8.60 -16.86
C ILE A 679 -19.10 -9.78 -17.83
N ALA A 680 -20.08 -9.93 -18.71
CA ALA A 680 -20.04 -10.92 -19.79
C ALA A 680 -18.96 -10.57 -20.83
N ALA A 681 -18.06 -11.51 -21.13
CA ALA A 681 -17.01 -11.34 -22.14
C ALA A 681 -17.53 -11.42 -23.59
N LYS A 682 -18.72 -12.00 -23.79
CA LYS A 682 -19.40 -12.08 -25.07
C LYS A 682 -20.92 -12.10 -24.86
N THR A 683 -21.66 -11.74 -25.91
CA THR A 683 -23.12 -11.92 -25.92
C THR A 683 -23.46 -13.40 -26.00
N GLY A 684 -24.34 -13.89 -25.14
CA GLY A 684 -24.71 -15.30 -25.09
C GLY A 684 -25.86 -15.59 -24.14
N LYS A 685 -26.33 -16.83 -24.16
CA LYS A 685 -27.35 -17.31 -23.21
C LYS A 685 -26.67 -17.95 -22.02
N VAL A 686 -27.12 -17.61 -20.81
CA VAL A 686 -26.58 -18.19 -19.58
C VAL A 686 -26.99 -19.66 -19.49
N LYS A 687 -26.02 -20.56 -19.61
CA LYS A 687 -26.22 -22.00 -19.49
C LYS A 687 -26.37 -22.43 -18.04
N ALA A 688 -25.48 -21.96 -17.17
CA ALA A 688 -25.47 -22.32 -15.75
C ALA A 688 -24.86 -21.20 -14.89
N VAL A 689 -25.36 -21.09 -13.67
CA VAL A 689 -24.82 -20.19 -12.62
C VAL A 689 -24.38 -21.08 -11.45
N HIS A 690 -23.12 -20.99 -11.09
CA HIS A 690 -22.44 -21.85 -10.12
C HIS A 690 -22.23 -21.19 -8.76
N CYS A 691 -22.62 -19.92 -8.60
CA CYS A 691 -22.49 -19.15 -7.37
C CYS A 691 -23.83 -18.54 -6.92
N LYS A 692 -23.94 -18.23 -5.63
CA LYS A 692 -25.08 -17.54 -5.02
C LYS A 692 -24.60 -16.38 -4.16
N ALA A 693 -25.48 -15.41 -3.91
CA ALA A 693 -25.21 -14.33 -2.97
C ALA A 693 -24.90 -14.90 -1.57
N GLY A 694 -23.77 -14.48 -0.99
CA GLY A 694 -23.21 -14.97 0.25
C GLY A 694 -22.12 -16.04 0.10
N ASP A 695 -21.95 -16.64 -1.08
CA ASP A 695 -20.92 -17.66 -1.30
C ASP A 695 -19.52 -17.05 -1.35
N THR A 696 -18.54 -17.78 -0.79
CA THR A 696 -17.11 -17.45 -0.94
C THR A 696 -16.55 -18.19 -2.14
N VAL A 697 -15.90 -17.46 -3.06
CA VAL A 697 -15.26 -18.00 -4.26
C VAL A 697 -13.75 -17.75 -4.23
N GLY A 698 -12.98 -18.67 -4.81
CA GLY A 698 -11.54 -18.58 -5.06
C GLY A 698 -11.21 -17.91 -6.40
N GLU A 699 -9.91 -17.82 -6.72
CA GLU A 699 -9.44 -17.36 -8.03
C GLU A 699 -9.62 -18.50 -9.02
N GLU A 700 -10.07 -18.19 -10.24
CA GLU A 700 -10.40 -19.14 -11.31
C GLU A 700 -11.60 -20.05 -11.02
N ASP A 701 -12.30 -19.87 -9.90
CA ASP A 701 -13.55 -20.59 -9.62
C ASP A 701 -14.61 -20.26 -10.67
N LEU A 702 -15.29 -21.29 -11.16
CA LEU A 702 -16.34 -21.14 -12.16
C LEU A 702 -17.53 -20.39 -11.56
N LEU A 703 -17.90 -19.25 -12.14
CA LEU A 703 -19.06 -18.46 -11.72
C LEU A 703 -20.26 -18.74 -12.61
N VAL A 704 -20.09 -18.56 -13.92
CA VAL A 704 -21.17 -18.66 -14.91
C VAL A 704 -20.66 -19.29 -16.19
N GLU A 705 -21.45 -20.15 -16.80
CA GLU A 705 -21.24 -20.67 -18.16
C GLU A 705 -22.22 -20.01 -19.12
N LEU A 706 -21.73 -19.61 -20.29
CA LEU A 706 -22.49 -19.14 -21.44
C LEU A 706 -22.51 -20.24 -22.52
N GLU A 707 -23.59 -20.29 -23.29
CA GLU A 707 -23.69 -21.15 -24.49
C GLU A 707 -22.70 -20.76 -25.60
#